data_AF-A0A6N8H4R3-F1
#
_entry.id   AF-A0A6N8H4R3-F1
#
_cell.length_a   1.000
_cell.length_b   1.000
_cell.length_c   1.000
_cell.angle_alpha   90.00
_cell.angle_beta   90.00
_cell.angle_gamma   90.00
#
_symmetry.space_group_name_H-M   'P 1'
#
loop_
_entity.id
_entity.type
_entity.pdbx_description
1 polymer ?
#
loop_
_entity_poly.entity_id
_entity_poly.type
_entity_poly.pdbx_seq_one_letter_code
_entity_poly.pdbx_strand_id
1 'polypeptide(L)'
;MADERKVYRSPARAQRAVSGAGPARQQGGAGVPPRTPKQPPRKTSKKRRSRAVLGLCAACLVLVIVLAVVLTRCSAGPTGPAKADFGTPAAAWQKNELGYYFNESGEAMPAAVLKGIDVSKYQGAVDWEKAKSNGVDFAIIRCGFGGEWDGQEQGWNQDDPQWRRNADECTRLGIPFGAYIYSYATTEDEARSEADHVARLLGLVAPPQEGLEDYTAAPYRLSYPVYYDLEDKSISGIFPDEMAAITKAFFDRLTELGYTGKQGIYASLNWVRARFSDAAFDPWRENLWIARFADELGYTGTYDMWQCSYSEPGADYGVESETVDIDFVMRPFAFGEISSCNGKTATPTLLNDTRQTELHLDGKDAYANLTTNQPDEENGGQKIFWTTSDKSVATVDKHGLVRAKADSGECTITATLADGTESIQCLVRVGDITVPIFATGSLAGQRANDNVSLADVAALKASTPDSILVDAGGSLHGTTVASMTGGMDMLSSFSAAGYDLQAFGAEDLAYGISRLRSDANMGSGPSLAANLRDSDGAAIFYRSTSWNRNRITNGMNYVITRAGYRIGFFSLADADTVNNKISLVNEETPFANDLTQTASEQVAALQAQGVDAIICIATPGVDTAALQTTLKDLGVTAIVDGSSSASGQDTLYRAGAALGLDGVARFDLVFTQGGGVAVRGADTVTADTLQASRSTWESLTITTDDTQTGGDAADPDKDTEAVGGKDTSTPAETVDEAQQQGAEAYAYAAAKLAGLDADDQSIYYTPLFTYAANPDAEKTISFANYLAALYQEIAENDRDHWPEGWTGSEFTALAGNVGEPEYGDISRGTLLDLLPKAARVQLVSVSADTARTLAGLDGVSRTYQESLSEYEPAGDTVLIVTDTQTLATIGTENYTVLRDYGDVYWDVRMNINDLTENFTTDFILPEAPRYGVGRNNK
;
A
#
# COMPACT_ATOMS: atom_id res chain seq x y z
N MET A 1 0.44 70.74 0.48
CA MET A 1 -0.74 70.62 -0.41
C MET A 1 -1.77 69.89 0.45
N ALA A 2 -2.85 70.50 0.95
CA ALA A 2 -3.95 71.22 0.24
C ALA A 2 -4.64 70.26 -0.74
N ASP A 3 -5.95 69.95 -0.67
CA ASP A 3 -7.12 70.52 0.04
C ASP A 3 -7.97 69.39 0.70
N GLU A 4 -8.74 69.53 1.80
CA GLU A 4 -9.86 70.41 2.22
C GLU A 4 -11.28 70.03 1.69
N ARG A 5 -12.14 69.47 2.57
CA ARG A 5 -13.57 69.85 2.88
C ARG A 5 -14.37 68.72 3.60
N LYS A 6 -14.84 68.92 4.86
CA LYS A 6 -16.18 69.38 5.36
C LYS A 6 -17.32 68.32 5.29
N VAL A 7 -18.27 68.16 6.24
CA VAL A 7 -18.53 68.67 7.62
C VAL A 7 -19.63 67.82 8.32
N TYR A 8 -19.54 67.60 9.65
CA TYR A 8 -20.54 67.16 10.69
C TYR A 8 -21.61 66.06 10.42
N ARG A 9 -21.89 65.06 11.29
CA ARG A 9 -22.05 64.88 12.78
C ARG A 9 -23.41 65.26 13.42
N SER A 10 -24.17 64.20 13.75
CA SER A 10 -24.90 63.93 15.02
C SER A 10 -26.06 64.86 15.48
N PRO A 11 -26.95 64.34 16.35
CA PRO A 11 -26.79 64.66 17.78
C PRO A 11 -26.97 63.46 18.73
N ALA A 12 -26.64 63.66 20.01
CA ALA A 12 -26.72 62.67 21.09
C ALA A 12 -27.60 63.16 22.26
N ARG A 13 -28.04 62.26 23.14
CA ARG A 13 -28.44 62.53 24.54
C ARG A 13 -28.18 61.28 25.39
N ALA A 14 -27.26 61.34 26.36
CA ALA A 14 -27.44 61.82 27.74
C ALA A 14 -28.20 60.78 28.59
N GLN A 15 -27.57 59.98 29.44
CA GLN A 15 -26.77 60.26 30.66
C GLN A 15 -27.55 59.72 31.87
N ARG A 16 -26.88 58.91 32.70
CA ARG A 16 -27.37 58.46 34.01
C ARG A 16 -26.18 58.37 34.96
N ALA A 17 -26.30 58.93 36.15
CA ALA A 17 -25.32 58.75 37.23
C ALA A 17 -26.00 59.02 38.58
N VAL A 18 -25.53 58.33 39.62
CA VAL A 18 -25.12 58.84 40.95
C VAL A 18 -25.07 57.66 41.94
N SER A 19 -24.05 57.67 42.78
CA SER A 19 -23.81 56.75 43.90
C SER A 19 -23.54 57.55 45.18
N GLY A 20 -23.74 56.93 46.36
CA GLY A 20 -22.92 57.20 47.56
C GLY A 20 -23.40 58.19 48.66
N ALA A 21 -23.86 57.61 49.78
CA ALA A 21 -23.42 57.87 51.18
C ALA A 21 -23.72 59.17 52.00
N GLY A 22 -24.56 59.01 53.06
CA GLY A 22 -24.39 59.56 54.44
C GLY A 22 -24.75 61.04 54.76
N PRO A 23 -24.80 61.48 56.06
CA PRO A 23 -25.17 60.76 57.30
C PRO A 23 -26.04 61.56 58.33
N ALA A 24 -26.64 60.84 59.30
CA ALA A 24 -27.03 61.18 60.70
C ALA A 24 -27.60 62.57 61.17
N ARG A 25 -28.79 62.58 61.83
CA ARG A 25 -29.05 63.21 63.17
C ARG A 25 -30.45 62.98 63.81
N GLN A 26 -30.46 62.32 64.99
CA GLN A 26 -31.18 62.57 66.28
C GLN A 26 -32.67 63.03 66.46
N GLN A 27 -33.26 62.54 67.59
CA GLN A 27 -34.49 62.98 68.34
C GLN A 27 -35.87 62.74 67.67
N GLY A 28 -37.03 62.54 68.32
CA GLY A 28 -37.43 62.36 69.73
C GLY A 28 -38.54 63.34 70.18
N GLY A 29 -39.71 62.97 70.76
CA GLY A 29 -40.35 61.66 71.01
C GLY A 29 -41.63 61.77 71.91
N ALA A 30 -42.45 60.70 72.00
CA ALA A 30 -43.68 60.52 72.84
C ALA A 30 -44.96 61.34 72.50
N GLY A 31 -46.18 60.80 72.76
CA GLY A 31 -47.45 61.59 72.78
C GLY A 31 -48.78 60.88 72.41
N VAL A 32 -49.48 60.34 73.40
CA VAL A 32 -50.77 59.60 73.44
C VAL A 32 -52.06 60.41 73.04
N PRO A 33 -53.23 59.80 72.69
CA PRO A 33 -54.40 60.42 72.00
C PRO A 33 -55.60 60.77 72.92
N PRO A 34 -56.82 61.14 72.39
CA PRO A 34 -58.03 60.33 72.69
C PRO A 34 -59.28 60.35 71.73
N ARG A 35 -59.97 59.19 71.63
CA ARG A 35 -61.44 58.89 71.80
C ARG A 35 -62.57 59.41 70.85
N THR A 36 -63.29 58.55 70.07
CA THR A 36 -64.56 57.73 70.27
C THR A 36 -65.88 58.40 69.77
N PRO A 37 -67.07 57.73 69.54
CA PRO A 37 -67.53 56.37 69.97
C PRO A 37 -68.39 55.46 69.01
N LYS A 38 -68.48 54.15 69.36
CA LYS A 38 -69.59 53.13 69.33
C LYS A 38 -70.66 53.13 68.20
N GLN A 39 -71.31 52.04 67.73
CA GLN A 39 -71.35 50.54 67.83
C GLN A 39 -72.32 50.04 66.68
N PRO A 40 -72.87 48.80 66.51
CA PRO A 40 -72.75 47.46 67.17
C PRO A 40 -72.38 46.30 66.15
N PRO A 41 -72.50 44.97 66.47
CA PRO A 41 -71.98 43.88 65.61
C PRO A 41 -73.05 42.96 64.94
N ARG A 42 -72.63 42.10 63.99
CA ARG A 42 -73.47 40.99 63.45
C ARG A 42 -72.69 39.67 63.32
N LYS A 43 -73.39 38.55 63.61
CA LYS A 43 -72.79 37.21 63.80
C LYS A 43 -72.56 36.43 62.49
N THR A 44 -71.48 35.64 62.53
CA THR A 44 -71.18 34.39 61.79
C THR A 44 -72.25 33.73 60.90
N SER A 45 -71.84 33.23 59.74
CA SER A 45 -72.24 31.90 59.25
C SER A 45 -71.02 31.13 58.73
N LYS A 46 -71.04 29.78 58.86
CA LYS A 46 -69.86 28.91 58.69
C LYS A 46 -69.78 28.28 57.30
N LYS A 47 -68.54 28.01 56.86
CA LYS A 47 -68.09 26.83 56.10
C LYS A 47 -69.03 26.30 54.98
N ARG A 48 -68.87 26.76 53.73
CA ARG A 48 -69.14 25.91 52.54
C ARG A 48 -68.43 26.24 51.22
N ARG A 49 -67.31 26.99 51.22
CA ARG A 49 -66.56 27.33 49.97
C ARG A 49 -65.05 27.04 49.93
N SER A 50 -64.44 26.49 50.99
CA SER A 50 -62.97 26.23 50.96
C SER A 50 -62.57 25.02 50.11
N ARG A 51 -63.31 23.90 50.16
CA ARG A 51 -62.93 22.66 49.45
C ARG A 51 -62.99 22.76 47.93
N ALA A 52 -63.94 23.53 47.37
CA ALA A 52 -64.03 23.72 45.91
C ALA A 52 -62.88 24.58 45.38
N VAL A 53 -62.50 25.64 46.09
CA VAL A 53 -61.38 26.53 45.68
C VAL A 53 -60.03 25.84 45.87
N LEU A 54 -59.81 25.12 46.99
CA LEU A 54 -58.61 24.29 47.16
C LEU A 54 -58.54 23.16 46.13
N GLY A 55 -59.67 22.53 45.77
CA GLY A 55 -59.73 21.54 44.69
C GLY A 55 -59.39 22.14 43.33
N LEU A 56 -59.89 23.34 43.02
CA LEU A 56 -59.57 24.03 41.78
C LEU A 56 -58.10 24.46 41.72
N CYS A 57 -57.56 25.03 42.81
CA CYS A 57 -56.14 25.38 42.88
C CYS A 57 -55.22 24.17 42.83
N ALA A 58 -55.59 23.04 43.46
CA ALA A 58 -54.85 21.79 43.35
C ALA A 58 -54.94 21.20 41.93
N ALA A 59 -56.10 21.25 41.29
CA ALA A 59 -56.27 20.84 39.89
C ALA A 59 -55.46 21.73 38.93
N CYS A 60 -55.44 23.05 39.13
CA CYS A 60 -54.60 23.97 38.36
C CYS A 60 -53.11 23.76 38.66
N LEU A 61 -52.71 23.46 39.90
CA LEU A 61 -51.31 23.14 40.23
C LEU A 61 -50.89 21.82 39.58
N VAL A 62 -51.73 20.79 39.62
CA VAL A 62 -51.50 19.52 38.91
C VAL A 62 -51.49 19.76 37.40
N LEU A 63 -52.36 20.60 36.85
CA LEU A 63 -52.36 20.92 35.41
C LEU A 63 -51.10 21.70 35.02
N VAL A 64 -50.60 22.61 35.86
CA VAL A 64 -49.35 23.36 35.64
C VAL A 64 -48.12 22.45 35.83
N ILE A 65 -48.14 21.50 36.77
CA ILE A 65 -47.08 20.50 36.93
C ILE A 65 -47.11 19.52 35.75
N VAL A 66 -48.29 19.08 35.29
CA VAL A 66 -48.44 18.23 34.10
C VAL A 66 -48.04 19.01 32.85
N LEU A 67 -48.43 20.28 32.68
CA LEU A 67 -47.91 21.10 31.59
C LEU A 67 -46.41 21.35 31.71
N ALA A 68 -45.85 21.55 32.91
CA ALA A 68 -44.41 21.74 33.08
C ALA A 68 -43.64 20.44 32.81
N VAL A 69 -44.19 19.27 33.18
CA VAL A 69 -43.61 17.94 32.91
C VAL A 69 -43.78 17.57 31.43
N VAL A 70 -44.89 17.93 30.79
CA VAL A 70 -45.10 17.75 29.36
C VAL A 70 -44.20 18.71 28.58
N LEU A 71 -44.14 20.00 28.93
CA LEU A 71 -43.25 20.97 28.29
C LEU A 71 -41.76 20.61 28.50
N THR A 72 -41.36 20.11 29.67
CA THR A 72 -39.97 19.62 29.87
C THR A 72 -39.70 18.29 29.18
N ARG A 73 -40.69 17.40 29.01
CA ARG A 73 -40.56 16.18 28.17
C ARG A 73 -40.66 16.45 26.66
N CYS A 74 -41.30 17.54 26.24
CA CYS A 74 -41.36 17.99 24.86
C CYS A 74 -40.21 18.95 24.49
N SER A 75 -39.47 19.48 25.47
CA SER A 75 -38.22 20.23 25.24
C SER A 75 -36.96 19.43 25.52
N ALA A 76 -37.06 18.31 26.24
CA ALA A 76 -36.02 17.29 26.30
C ALA A 76 -36.08 16.46 25.01
N GLY A 77 -35.40 16.94 23.96
CA GLY A 77 -35.15 16.13 22.76
C GLY A 77 -34.40 14.84 23.11
N PRO A 78 -34.38 13.85 22.19
CA PRO A 78 -33.75 12.56 22.43
C PRO A 78 -32.29 12.69 22.90
N THR A 79 -31.92 11.84 23.87
CA THR A 79 -30.61 11.84 24.55
C THR A 79 -29.55 11.03 23.82
N GLY A 80 -29.92 10.35 22.74
CA GLY A 80 -29.08 9.55 21.85
C GLY A 80 -29.82 9.34 20.52
N PRO A 81 -29.17 8.72 19.52
CA PRO A 81 -29.79 8.42 18.24
C PRO A 81 -30.93 7.40 18.38
N ALA A 82 -31.80 7.33 17.37
CA ALA A 82 -32.76 6.24 17.26
C ALA A 82 -32.05 4.91 16.94
N LYS A 83 -32.79 3.81 17.01
CA LYS A 83 -32.33 2.54 16.44
C LYS A 83 -32.65 2.57 14.94
N ALA A 84 -31.66 2.29 14.09
CA ALA A 84 -31.86 2.12 12.66
C ALA A 84 -32.99 1.12 12.36
N ASP A 85 -33.83 1.47 11.38
CA ASP A 85 -34.86 0.62 10.81
C ASP A 85 -34.79 0.73 9.28
N PHE A 86 -34.22 -0.31 8.67
CA PHE A 86 -34.10 -0.43 7.22
C PHE A 86 -35.29 -1.16 6.60
N GLY A 87 -36.26 -1.62 7.40
CA GLY A 87 -37.41 -2.40 6.95
C GLY A 87 -37.05 -3.83 6.52
N THR A 88 -37.85 -4.40 5.62
CA THR A 88 -37.58 -5.72 5.03
C THR A 88 -36.51 -5.61 3.95
N PRO A 89 -35.47 -6.48 3.92
CA PRO A 89 -34.52 -6.53 2.82
C PRO A 89 -35.17 -6.78 1.46
N ALA A 90 -34.63 -6.13 0.43
CA ALA A 90 -34.94 -6.44 -0.96
C ALA A 90 -34.02 -7.55 -1.50
N ALA A 91 -34.16 -7.90 -2.78
CA ALA A 91 -33.14 -8.67 -3.49
C ALA A 91 -31.87 -7.82 -3.72
N ALA A 92 -30.75 -8.49 -4.05
CA ALA A 92 -29.47 -7.84 -4.32
C ALA A 92 -29.63 -6.66 -5.29
N TRP A 93 -29.05 -5.53 -4.91
CA TRP A 93 -29.04 -4.26 -5.63
C TRP A 93 -30.43 -3.67 -5.93
N GLN A 94 -31.48 -4.14 -5.26
CA GLN A 94 -32.85 -3.62 -5.40
C GLN A 94 -33.24 -2.71 -4.25
N LYS A 95 -34.17 -1.78 -4.53
CA LYS A 95 -34.70 -0.81 -3.57
C LYS A 95 -35.93 -1.39 -2.86
N ASN A 96 -36.01 -1.28 -1.54
CA ASN A 96 -37.20 -1.70 -0.78
C ASN A 96 -38.26 -0.58 -0.66
N GLU A 97 -39.38 -0.90 0.01
CA GLU A 97 -40.50 0.04 0.21
C GLU A 97 -40.15 1.30 1.02
N LEU A 98 -39.07 1.27 1.81
CA LEU A 98 -38.57 2.43 2.57
C LEU A 98 -37.55 3.26 1.78
N GLY A 99 -37.10 2.79 0.61
CA GLY A 99 -36.16 3.49 -0.25
C GLY A 99 -34.69 3.10 -0.07
N TYR A 100 -34.38 2.09 0.74
CA TYR A 100 -33.00 1.58 0.89
C TYR A 100 -32.68 0.54 -0.19
N TYR A 101 -31.45 0.58 -0.71
CA TYR A 101 -30.89 -0.52 -1.51
C TYR A 101 -30.18 -1.53 -0.62
N PHE A 102 -29.98 -2.75 -1.13
CA PHE A 102 -29.36 -3.85 -0.40
C PHE A 102 -28.21 -4.47 -1.20
N ASN A 103 -27.12 -4.87 -0.54
CA ASN A 103 -25.99 -5.57 -1.19
C ASN A 103 -26.31 -7.06 -1.45
N GLU A 104 -25.34 -7.84 -1.94
CA GLU A 104 -25.52 -9.26 -2.26
C GLU A 104 -25.78 -10.10 -1.00
N SER A 105 -25.12 -9.78 0.12
CA SER A 105 -25.37 -10.33 1.45
C SER A 105 -26.72 -9.90 2.08
N GLY A 106 -27.49 -9.00 1.44
CA GLY A 106 -28.80 -8.56 1.91
C GLY A 106 -28.77 -7.54 3.05
N GLU A 107 -27.67 -6.81 3.20
CA GLU A 107 -27.48 -5.70 4.15
C GLU A 107 -27.87 -4.37 3.49
N ALA A 108 -28.40 -3.44 4.29
CA ALA A 108 -28.87 -2.15 3.78
C ALA A 108 -27.71 -1.19 3.50
N MET A 109 -27.78 -0.48 2.37
CA MET A 109 -26.81 0.53 1.96
C MET A 109 -27.41 1.94 2.11
N PRO A 110 -27.41 2.56 3.32
CA PRO A 110 -28.03 3.87 3.54
C PRO A 110 -27.42 5.01 2.70
N ALA A 111 -26.12 4.92 2.38
CA ALA A 111 -25.42 5.87 1.54
C ALA A 111 -25.84 5.81 0.05
N ALA A 112 -26.44 4.71 -0.43
CA ALA A 112 -26.83 4.55 -1.82
C ALA A 112 -28.16 5.27 -2.11
N VAL A 113 -28.14 6.33 -2.94
CA VAL A 113 -29.31 7.20 -3.16
C VAL A 113 -30.02 6.97 -4.49
N LEU A 114 -29.26 6.64 -5.55
CA LEU A 114 -29.74 6.39 -6.91
C LEU A 114 -29.00 5.17 -7.49
N LYS A 115 -29.68 4.36 -8.30
CA LYS A 115 -29.10 3.23 -9.03
C LYS A 115 -28.93 3.55 -10.51
N GLY A 116 -27.80 3.19 -11.10
CA GLY A 116 -27.52 3.32 -12.51
C GLY A 116 -27.00 2.02 -13.12
N ILE A 117 -26.75 2.09 -14.42
CA ILE A 117 -25.96 1.11 -15.17
C ILE A 117 -24.95 1.87 -16.02
N ASP A 118 -23.75 1.34 -16.17
CA ASP A 118 -22.85 1.77 -17.23
C ASP A 118 -22.87 0.80 -18.41
N VAL A 119 -22.77 1.35 -19.62
CA VAL A 119 -23.01 0.59 -20.85
C VAL A 119 -22.15 1.05 -22.02
N SER A 120 -21.84 0.10 -22.89
CA SER A 120 -21.04 0.26 -24.09
C SER A 120 -21.56 -0.64 -25.21
N LYS A 121 -20.83 -0.77 -26.32
CA LYS A 121 -21.09 -1.79 -27.36
C LYS A 121 -21.22 -3.22 -26.84
N TYR A 122 -20.63 -3.55 -25.70
CA TYR A 122 -20.65 -4.91 -25.14
C TYR A 122 -22.04 -5.33 -24.63
N GLN A 123 -22.86 -4.36 -24.21
CA GLN A 123 -24.23 -4.57 -23.73
C GLN A 123 -25.29 -4.63 -24.85
N GLY A 124 -24.88 -4.42 -26.12
CA GLY A 124 -25.77 -4.44 -27.27
C GLY A 124 -26.78 -3.28 -27.29
N ALA A 125 -27.97 -3.51 -27.85
CA ALA A 125 -29.02 -2.51 -28.02
C ALA A 125 -29.95 -2.43 -26.80
N VAL A 126 -29.63 -1.56 -25.83
CA VAL A 126 -30.39 -1.36 -24.58
C VAL A 126 -31.86 -0.92 -24.80
N ASP A 127 -32.82 -1.60 -24.18
CA ASP A 127 -34.21 -1.15 -23.99
C ASP A 127 -34.29 -0.19 -22.79
N TRP A 128 -34.10 1.10 -23.07
CA TRP A 128 -34.11 2.15 -22.05
C TRP A 128 -35.47 2.39 -21.37
N GLU A 129 -36.58 2.00 -21.99
CA GLU A 129 -37.90 2.07 -21.34
C GLU A 129 -38.04 0.95 -20.30
N LYS A 130 -37.55 -0.26 -20.62
CA LYS A 130 -37.45 -1.35 -19.65
C LYS A 130 -36.47 -1.03 -18.52
N ALA A 131 -35.25 -0.58 -18.84
CA ALA A 131 -34.23 -0.19 -17.85
C ALA A 131 -34.81 0.80 -16.82
N LYS A 132 -35.43 1.88 -17.29
CA LYS A 132 -36.07 2.89 -16.44
C LYS A 132 -37.22 2.33 -15.61
N SER A 133 -38.00 1.41 -16.16
CA SER A 133 -39.11 0.75 -15.43
C SER A 133 -38.63 -0.17 -14.29
N ASN A 134 -37.40 -0.72 -14.41
CA ASN A 134 -36.77 -1.61 -13.45
C ASN A 134 -35.80 -0.89 -12.50
N GLY A 135 -35.95 0.43 -12.33
CA GLY A 135 -35.26 1.20 -11.30
C GLY A 135 -33.85 1.66 -11.69
N VAL A 136 -33.57 1.82 -12.98
CA VAL A 136 -32.41 2.59 -13.46
C VAL A 136 -32.74 4.08 -13.44
N ASP A 137 -32.13 4.81 -12.50
CA ASP A 137 -32.29 6.24 -12.28
C ASP A 137 -31.37 7.09 -13.17
N PHE A 138 -30.21 6.55 -13.59
CA PHE A 138 -29.22 7.20 -14.45
C PHE A 138 -28.39 6.19 -15.27
N ALA A 139 -27.54 6.67 -16.19
CA ALA A 139 -26.56 5.82 -16.87
C ALA A 139 -25.21 6.51 -17.15
N ILE A 140 -24.12 5.76 -17.19
CA ILE A 140 -22.81 6.23 -17.66
C ILE A 140 -22.47 5.51 -18.97
N ILE A 141 -22.33 6.24 -20.08
CA ILE A 141 -22.28 5.62 -21.42
C ILE A 141 -20.87 5.75 -21.99
N ARG A 142 -20.26 4.66 -22.47
CA ARG A 142 -18.99 4.78 -23.19
C ARG A 142 -19.21 5.56 -24.48
N CYS A 143 -18.48 6.65 -24.65
CA CYS A 143 -18.48 7.40 -25.90
C CYS A 143 -17.44 6.85 -26.89
N GLY A 144 -16.28 6.42 -26.40
CA GLY A 144 -15.25 5.78 -27.20
C GLY A 144 -14.11 5.23 -26.35
N PHE A 145 -12.98 4.98 -26.98
CA PHE A 145 -11.69 4.67 -26.37
C PHE A 145 -10.58 5.40 -27.13
N GLY A 146 -9.44 5.68 -26.51
CA GLY A 146 -8.28 6.27 -27.21
C GLY A 146 -8.54 7.61 -27.93
N GLY A 147 -7.58 8.00 -28.77
CA GLY A 147 -7.47 9.35 -29.34
C GLY A 147 -8.44 9.65 -30.48
N GLU A 148 -8.47 10.92 -30.89
CA GLU A 148 -9.21 11.36 -32.07
C GLU A 148 -8.54 10.85 -33.36
N TRP A 149 -9.35 10.49 -34.36
CA TRP A 149 -8.83 9.93 -35.61
C TRP A 149 -8.20 11.02 -36.50
N ASP A 150 -6.90 10.88 -36.75
CA ASP A 150 -6.11 11.81 -37.56
C ASP A 150 -6.22 11.58 -39.08
N GLY A 151 -6.92 10.53 -39.50
CA GLY A 151 -7.12 10.16 -40.90
C GLY A 151 -6.01 9.30 -41.53
N GLN A 152 -4.95 8.91 -40.80
CA GLN A 152 -3.84 8.13 -41.36
C GLN A 152 -4.17 6.65 -41.56
N GLU A 153 -4.81 6.00 -40.59
CA GLU A 153 -5.15 4.58 -40.66
C GLU A 153 -6.63 4.36 -41.02
N GLN A 154 -6.91 3.62 -42.10
CA GLN A 154 -8.29 3.30 -42.49
C GLN A 154 -8.92 2.28 -41.53
N GLY A 155 -10.10 2.62 -41.01
CA GLY A 155 -10.83 1.76 -40.08
C GLY A 155 -10.46 1.96 -38.60
N TRP A 156 -9.55 2.89 -38.31
CA TRP A 156 -9.22 3.34 -36.95
C TRP A 156 -10.31 4.26 -36.37
N ASN A 157 -11.57 3.81 -36.39
CA ASN A 157 -12.64 4.51 -35.66
C ASN A 157 -12.72 3.92 -34.25
N GLN A 158 -12.45 4.75 -33.25
CA GLN A 158 -12.48 4.38 -31.83
C GLN A 158 -13.76 4.85 -31.10
N ASP A 159 -14.73 5.45 -31.83
CA ASP A 159 -16.09 5.71 -31.36
C ASP A 159 -16.73 4.39 -30.84
N ASP A 160 -17.47 4.45 -29.73
CA ASP A 160 -18.33 3.33 -29.35
C ASP A 160 -19.58 3.30 -30.27
N PRO A 161 -19.84 2.20 -31.01
CA PRO A 161 -20.95 2.16 -31.97
C PRO A 161 -22.35 2.23 -31.33
N GLN A 162 -22.49 2.12 -30.00
CA GLN A 162 -23.76 2.35 -29.31
C GLN A 162 -23.89 3.78 -28.73
N TRP A 163 -22.83 4.61 -28.75
CA TRP A 163 -22.81 5.95 -28.15
C TRP A 163 -24.03 6.79 -28.55
N ARG A 164 -24.21 7.06 -29.85
CA ARG A 164 -25.34 7.85 -30.36
C ARG A 164 -26.68 7.28 -29.91
N ARG A 165 -26.90 5.98 -30.09
CA ARG A 165 -28.19 5.33 -29.79
C ARG A 165 -28.53 5.49 -28.31
N ASN A 166 -27.57 5.26 -27.42
CA ASN A 166 -27.79 5.34 -25.99
C ASN A 166 -27.95 6.80 -25.53
N ALA A 167 -27.11 7.73 -26.00
CA ALA A 167 -27.23 9.15 -25.68
C ALA A 167 -28.55 9.77 -26.20
N ASP A 168 -28.98 9.42 -27.41
CA ASP A 168 -30.26 9.88 -27.99
C ASP A 168 -31.45 9.34 -27.21
N GLU A 169 -31.46 8.06 -26.82
CA GLU A 169 -32.56 7.45 -26.07
C GLU A 169 -32.63 7.94 -24.62
N CYS A 170 -31.50 8.09 -23.93
CA CYS A 170 -31.46 8.74 -22.61
C CYS A 170 -31.97 10.18 -22.69
N THR A 171 -31.58 10.94 -23.73
CA THR A 171 -32.09 12.30 -23.98
C THR A 171 -33.60 12.29 -24.26
N ARG A 172 -34.11 11.38 -25.10
CA ARG A 172 -35.54 11.21 -25.44
C ARG A 172 -36.39 10.91 -24.21
N LEU A 173 -35.90 10.03 -23.34
CA LEU A 173 -36.61 9.54 -22.17
C LEU A 173 -36.39 10.39 -20.92
N GLY A 174 -35.49 11.38 -20.98
CA GLY A 174 -35.09 12.17 -19.82
C GLY A 174 -34.48 11.29 -18.72
N ILE A 175 -33.62 10.35 -19.09
CA ILE A 175 -32.77 9.59 -18.18
C ILE A 175 -31.48 10.42 -18.03
N PRO A 176 -31.13 10.91 -16.82
CA PRO A 176 -29.84 11.53 -16.55
C PRO A 176 -28.69 10.63 -16.99
N PHE A 177 -27.73 11.15 -17.75
CA PHE A 177 -26.57 10.36 -18.17
C PHE A 177 -25.26 11.14 -18.12
N GLY A 178 -24.17 10.39 -18.04
CA GLY A 178 -22.78 10.83 -18.20
C GLY A 178 -22.11 10.08 -19.35
N ALA A 179 -20.83 10.39 -19.58
CA ALA A 179 -20.04 9.73 -20.61
C ALA A 179 -18.70 9.28 -20.03
N TYR A 180 -18.12 8.20 -20.55
CA TYR A 180 -16.73 7.84 -20.27
C TYR A 180 -15.92 7.55 -21.54
N ILE A 181 -14.61 7.74 -21.46
CA ILE A 181 -13.66 7.34 -22.50
C ILE A 181 -12.52 6.53 -21.89
N TYR A 182 -12.34 5.31 -22.39
CA TYR A 182 -11.29 4.37 -21.96
C TYR A 182 -9.93 4.85 -22.49
N SER A 183 -9.01 5.20 -21.59
CA SER A 183 -7.75 5.84 -21.96
C SER A 183 -6.63 4.85 -22.30
N TYR A 184 -5.81 5.24 -23.28
CA TYR A 184 -4.50 4.65 -23.56
C TYR A 184 -3.36 5.70 -23.46
N ALA A 185 -3.65 6.91 -23.00
CA ALA A 185 -2.70 8.02 -23.04
C ALA A 185 -1.53 7.82 -22.07
N THR A 186 -0.32 7.83 -22.63
CA THR A 186 0.95 7.83 -21.89
C THR A 186 1.61 9.21 -21.82
N THR A 187 1.04 10.19 -22.52
CA THR A 187 1.55 11.56 -22.65
C THR A 187 0.42 12.60 -22.63
N GLU A 188 0.74 13.85 -22.30
CA GLU A 188 -0.23 14.96 -22.33
C GLU A 188 -0.82 15.22 -23.73
N ASP A 189 -0.05 14.98 -24.79
CA ASP A 189 -0.53 15.16 -26.19
C ASP A 189 -1.52 14.06 -26.60
N GLU A 190 -1.30 12.81 -26.17
CA GLU A 190 -2.28 11.73 -26.34
C GLU A 190 -3.57 12.04 -25.55
N ALA A 191 -3.45 12.49 -24.30
CA ALA A 191 -4.58 12.91 -23.47
C ALA A 191 -5.39 14.05 -24.10
N ARG A 192 -4.71 15.00 -24.76
CA ARG A 192 -5.35 16.06 -25.55
C ARG A 192 -6.09 15.52 -26.77
N SER A 193 -5.58 14.47 -27.42
CA SER A 193 -6.28 13.79 -28.52
C SER A 193 -7.55 13.05 -28.03
N GLU A 194 -7.47 12.38 -26.88
CA GLU A 194 -8.64 11.75 -26.24
C GLU A 194 -9.71 12.80 -25.84
N ALA A 195 -9.29 13.98 -25.42
CA ALA A 195 -10.20 15.11 -25.16
C ALA A 195 -10.85 15.67 -26.44
N ASP A 196 -10.13 15.74 -27.56
CA ASP A 196 -10.67 16.15 -28.86
C ASP A 196 -11.75 15.16 -29.34
N HIS A 197 -11.50 13.85 -29.15
CA HIS A 197 -12.43 12.76 -29.44
C HIS A 197 -13.75 12.92 -28.64
N VAL A 198 -13.67 13.08 -27.32
CA VAL A 198 -14.86 13.33 -26.49
C VAL A 198 -15.57 14.62 -26.88
N ALA A 199 -14.83 15.70 -27.18
CA ALA A 199 -15.43 16.97 -27.60
C ALA A 199 -16.21 16.86 -28.92
N ARG A 200 -15.74 16.07 -29.88
CA ARG A 200 -16.49 15.73 -31.10
C ARG A 200 -17.76 14.96 -30.77
N LEU A 201 -17.67 13.91 -29.96
CA LEU A 201 -18.79 13.03 -29.63
C LEU A 201 -19.89 13.71 -28.78
N LEU A 202 -19.53 14.75 -28.03
CA LEU A 202 -20.47 15.64 -27.35
C LEU A 202 -21.05 16.75 -28.25
N GLY A 203 -20.54 16.91 -29.48
CA GLY A 203 -20.97 17.95 -30.43
C GLY A 203 -20.43 19.35 -30.13
N LEU A 204 -19.32 19.47 -29.39
CA LEU A 204 -18.67 20.76 -29.08
C LEU A 204 -17.86 21.27 -30.29
N VAL A 205 -17.26 20.35 -31.04
CA VAL A 205 -16.50 20.61 -32.27
C VAL A 205 -17.03 19.78 -33.43
N ALA A 206 -16.84 20.29 -34.65
CA ALA A 206 -17.13 19.54 -35.88
C ALA A 206 -16.06 18.45 -36.11
N PRO A 207 -16.40 17.33 -36.76
CA PRO A 207 -15.43 16.26 -37.02
C PRO A 207 -14.23 16.76 -37.84
N PRO A 208 -12.99 16.34 -37.49
CA PRO A 208 -11.78 16.77 -38.21
C PRO A 208 -11.62 16.09 -39.57
N GLN A 209 -12.24 14.92 -39.77
CA GLN A 209 -12.11 14.08 -40.97
C GLN A 209 -13.46 13.73 -41.59
N GLU A 210 -13.47 13.49 -42.91
CA GLU A 210 -14.65 12.96 -43.61
C GLU A 210 -14.88 11.48 -43.25
N GLY A 211 -16.12 11.12 -42.91
CA GLY A 211 -16.51 9.77 -42.52
C GLY A 211 -16.75 9.58 -41.01
N LEU A 212 -16.32 10.53 -40.18
CA LEU A 212 -16.74 10.63 -38.78
C LEU A 212 -18.15 11.25 -38.68
N GLU A 213 -18.88 10.91 -37.64
CA GLU A 213 -20.21 11.47 -37.41
C GLU A 213 -20.15 12.89 -36.81
N ASP A 214 -21.08 13.76 -37.25
CA ASP A 214 -21.23 15.13 -36.76
C ASP A 214 -22.36 15.20 -35.71
N TYR A 215 -22.03 15.71 -34.52
CA TYR A 215 -22.94 15.90 -33.39
C TYR A 215 -23.27 17.38 -33.14
N THR A 216 -22.65 18.33 -33.86
CA THR A 216 -22.77 19.77 -33.61
C THR A 216 -24.18 20.34 -33.84
N ALA A 217 -25.02 19.63 -34.62
CA ALA A 217 -26.41 19.99 -34.85
C ALA A 217 -27.30 19.85 -33.59
N ALA A 218 -26.92 18.98 -32.65
CA ALA A 218 -27.63 18.76 -31.39
C ALA A 218 -26.64 18.30 -30.28
N PRO A 219 -25.81 19.23 -29.75
CA PRO A 219 -24.79 18.88 -28.76
C PRO A 219 -25.39 18.31 -27.47
N TYR A 220 -24.82 17.23 -26.96
CA TYR A 220 -25.32 16.56 -25.75
C TYR A 220 -25.05 17.40 -24.50
N ARG A 221 -25.97 17.30 -23.53
CA ARG A 221 -25.83 17.93 -22.21
C ARG A 221 -25.93 16.84 -21.16
N LEU A 222 -24.79 16.50 -20.58
CA LEU A 222 -24.68 15.46 -19.57
C LEU A 222 -25.22 15.98 -18.22
N SER A 223 -25.88 15.09 -17.48
CA SER A 223 -26.28 15.31 -16.09
C SER A 223 -25.23 14.81 -15.10
N TYR A 224 -24.43 13.84 -15.52
CA TYR A 224 -23.26 13.31 -14.82
C TYR A 224 -21.97 13.77 -15.52
N PRO A 225 -20.79 13.56 -14.92
CA PRO A 225 -19.51 13.93 -15.52
C PRO A 225 -19.24 13.34 -16.91
N VAL A 226 -18.27 13.94 -17.60
CA VAL A 226 -17.33 13.14 -18.41
C VAL A 226 -16.36 12.49 -17.43
N TYR A 227 -16.32 11.16 -17.45
CA TYR A 227 -15.35 10.35 -16.73
C TYR A 227 -14.16 10.03 -17.62
N TYR A 228 -12.96 10.29 -17.12
CA TYR A 228 -11.72 9.79 -17.71
C TYR A 228 -11.40 8.45 -17.06
N ASP A 229 -11.40 7.39 -17.85
CA ASP A 229 -11.26 6.00 -17.40
C ASP A 229 -9.79 5.59 -17.51
N LEU A 230 -9.17 5.36 -16.36
CA LEU A 230 -7.73 5.25 -16.15
C LEU A 230 -7.35 3.93 -15.47
N GLU A 231 -7.54 2.81 -16.17
CA GLU A 231 -7.16 1.48 -15.66
C GLU A 231 -6.50 0.52 -16.68
N ASP A 232 -6.15 0.99 -17.89
CA ASP A 232 -5.51 0.11 -18.88
C ASP A 232 -4.08 -0.34 -18.51
N LYS A 233 -3.71 -1.54 -18.95
CA LYS A 233 -2.38 -2.11 -18.70
C LYS A 233 -1.25 -1.27 -19.31
N SER A 234 -1.45 -0.59 -20.43
CA SER A 234 -0.43 0.27 -21.07
C SER A 234 -0.02 1.46 -20.19
N ILE A 235 -0.99 2.08 -19.49
CA ILE A 235 -0.74 3.21 -18.59
C ILE A 235 -0.22 2.79 -17.21
N SER A 236 -0.03 1.48 -16.98
CA SER A 236 0.54 0.95 -15.73
C SER A 236 2.02 1.28 -15.51
N GLY A 237 2.73 1.88 -16.50
CA GLY A 237 4.10 2.37 -16.37
C GLY A 237 4.27 3.85 -15.95
N ILE A 238 3.16 4.56 -15.72
CA ILE A 238 3.11 6.01 -15.45
C ILE A 238 3.08 6.31 -13.94
N PHE A 239 3.92 7.24 -13.48
CA PHE A 239 3.95 7.69 -12.07
C PHE A 239 2.68 8.50 -11.69
N PRO A 240 2.29 8.57 -10.41
CA PRO A 240 1.13 9.33 -9.95
C PRO A 240 1.07 10.80 -10.41
N ASP A 241 2.20 11.51 -10.39
CA ASP A 241 2.31 12.91 -10.80
C ASP A 241 2.18 13.08 -12.33
N GLU A 242 2.82 12.19 -13.10
CA GLU A 242 2.68 12.12 -14.55
C GLU A 242 1.23 11.81 -14.97
N MET A 243 0.57 10.87 -14.28
CA MET A 243 -0.82 10.51 -14.54
C MET A 243 -1.79 11.65 -14.18
N ALA A 244 -1.49 12.42 -13.14
CA ALA A 244 -2.23 13.64 -12.82
C ALA A 244 -2.03 14.73 -13.89
N ALA A 245 -0.84 14.86 -14.47
CA ALA A 245 -0.57 15.78 -15.57
C ALA A 245 -1.35 15.40 -16.84
N ILE A 246 -1.36 14.11 -17.21
CA ILE A 246 -2.16 13.54 -18.31
C ILE A 246 -3.66 13.82 -18.09
N THR A 247 -4.17 13.50 -16.90
CA THR A 247 -5.56 13.78 -16.49
C THR A 247 -5.90 15.26 -16.62
N LYS A 248 -4.99 16.14 -16.17
CA LYS A 248 -5.16 17.59 -16.28
C LYS A 248 -5.17 18.05 -17.73
N ALA A 249 -4.29 17.52 -18.59
CA ALA A 249 -4.21 17.89 -20.00
C ALA A 249 -5.49 17.53 -20.76
N PHE A 250 -6.07 16.35 -20.48
CA PHE A 250 -7.38 15.93 -20.99
C PHE A 250 -8.50 16.93 -20.58
N PHE A 251 -8.63 17.25 -19.29
CA PHE A 251 -9.71 18.12 -18.81
C PHE A 251 -9.56 19.60 -19.13
N ASP A 252 -8.33 20.14 -19.11
CA ASP A 252 -8.01 21.47 -19.61
C ASP A 252 -8.46 21.58 -21.07
N ARG A 253 -8.15 20.56 -21.89
CA ARG A 253 -8.50 20.52 -23.32
C ARG A 253 -9.99 20.44 -23.58
N LEU A 254 -10.72 19.60 -22.85
CA LEU A 254 -12.19 19.62 -22.91
C LEU A 254 -12.77 21.01 -22.60
N THR A 255 -12.18 21.71 -21.64
CA THR A 255 -12.59 23.08 -21.27
C THR A 255 -12.21 24.11 -22.34
N GLU A 256 -11.03 23.99 -22.97
CA GLU A 256 -10.62 24.79 -24.15
C GLU A 256 -11.63 24.67 -25.30
N LEU A 257 -12.16 23.46 -25.52
CA LEU A 257 -13.17 23.16 -26.54
C LEU A 257 -14.61 23.48 -26.12
N GLY A 258 -14.80 24.08 -24.93
CA GLY A 258 -16.08 24.62 -24.49
C GLY A 258 -16.94 23.68 -23.66
N TYR A 259 -16.40 22.57 -23.15
CA TYR A 259 -17.11 21.74 -22.17
C TYR A 259 -17.28 22.50 -20.85
N THR A 260 -18.52 22.58 -20.35
CA THR A 260 -18.86 23.24 -19.07
C THR A 260 -19.58 22.32 -18.09
N GLY A 261 -19.55 21.01 -18.32
CA GLY A 261 -20.13 20.02 -17.41
C GLY A 261 -19.16 19.63 -16.29
N LYS A 262 -19.54 18.63 -15.49
CA LYS A 262 -18.66 18.06 -14.46
C LYS A 262 -17.56 17.20 -15.08
N GLN A 263 -16.41 17.15 -14.41
CA GLN A 263 -15.26 16.33 -14.77
C GLN A 263 -15.05 15.32 -13.66
N GLY A 264 -14.88 14.04 -14.00
CA GLY A 264 -14.72 12.95 -13.04
C GLY A 264 -13.69 11.93 -13.52
N ILE A 265 -13.24 11.07 -12.63
CA ILE A 265 -12.28 10.00 -12.96
C ILE A 265 -12.95 8.67 -12.62
N TYR A 266 -12.67 7.66 -13.42
CA TYR A 266 -13.02 6.28 -13.13
C TYR A 266 -11.77 5.41 -13.09
N ALA A 267 -11.73 4.50 -12.11
CA ALA A 267 -10.83 3.34 -12.08
C ALA A 267 -11.28 2.37 -10.96
N SER A 268 -10.87 1.12 -11.05
CA SER A 268 -10.98 0.18 -9.92
C SER A 268 -10.28 0.67 -8.64
N LEU A 269 -10.77 0.22 -7.48
CA LEU A 269 -10.25 0.65 -6.16
C LEU A 269 -8.75 0.39 -5.98
N ASN A 270 -8.22 -0.65 -6.62
CA ASN A 270 -6.78 -0.96 -6.61
C ASN A 270 -5.97 0.14 -7.31
N TRP A 271 -6.44 0.63 -8.46
CA TRP A 271 -5.84 1.75 -9.17
C TRP A 271 -5.98 3.06 -8.39
N VAL A 272 -7.17 3.36 -7.84
CA VAL A 272 -7.38 4.54 -6.98
C VAL A 272 -6.38 4.59 -5.82
N ARG A 273 -6.17 3.46 -5.13
CA ARG A 273 -5.22 3.34 -4.00
C ARG A 273 -3.76 3.37 -4.42
N ALA A 274 -3.42 3.08 -5.68
CA ALA A 274 -2.04 2.89 -6.10
C ALA A 274 -1.50 3.96 -7.04
N ARG A 275 -2.39 4.69 -7.74
CA ARG A 275 -2.05 5.71 -8.75
C ARG A 275 -2.55 7.10 -8.40
N PHE A 276 -3.72 7.21 -7.75
CA PHE A 276 -4.28 8.52 -7.41
C PHE A 276 -3.83 8.98 -6.01
N SER A 277 -2.54 8.82 -5.70
CA SER A 277 -1.93 9.28 -4.44
C SER A 277 -1.41 10.71 -4.51
N ASP A 278 -1.26 11.30 -5.71
CA ASP A 278 -0.87 12.70 -5.87
C ASP A 278 -2.03 13.65 -5.55
N ALA A 279 -1.74 14.79 -4.91
CA ALA A 279 -2.72 15.82 -4.56
C ALA A 279 -3.24 16.58 -5.80
N ALA A 280 -2.56 16.50 -6.94
CA ALA A 280 -3.05 17.06 -8.21
C ALA A 280 -4.35 16.37 -8.69
N PHE A 281 -4.71 15.19 -8.16
CA PHE A 281 -6.02 14.55 -8.39
C PHE A 281 -7.18 15.14 -7.58
N ASP A 282 -6.91 15.97 -6.56
CA ASP A 282 -7.92 16.49 -5.64
C ASP A 282 -9.10 17.24 -6.32
N PRO A 283 -8.94 17.99 -7.43
CA PRO A 283 -10.04 18.61 -8.16
C PRO A 283 -11.15 17.67 -8.63
N TRP A 284 -10.88 16.36 -8.76
CA TRP A 284 -11.83 15.37 -9.29
C TRP A 284 -12.34 14.37 -8.25
N ARG A 285 -11.89 14.42 -6.99
CA ARG A 285 -12.31 13.49 -5.92
C ARG A 285 -13.81 13.51 -5.65
N GLU A 286 -14.44 14.68 -5.73
CA GLU A 286 -15.90 14.85 -5.59
C GLU A 286 -16.71 14.25 -6.76
N ASN A 287 -16.04 13.81 -7.83
CA ASN A 287 -16.63 13.15 -9.00
C ASN A 287 -15.85 11.86 -9.32
N LEU A 288 -15.29 11.18 -8.32
CA LEU A 288 -14.59 9.91 -8.48
C LEU A 288 -15.59 8.75 -8.50
N TRP A 289 -15.54 7.94 -9.56
CA TRP A 289 -16.32 6.72 -9.74
C TRP A 289 -15.38 5.52 -9.56
N ILE A 290 -15.72 4.60 -8.67
CA ILE A 290 -14.80 3.51 -8.27
C ILE A 290 -15.44 2.15 -8.50
N ALA A 291 -14.74 1.27 -9.21
CA ALA A 291 -15.12 -0.13 -9.31
C ALA A 291 -14.59 -0.96 -8.12
N ARG A 292 -15.49 -1.69 -7.46
CA ARG A 292 -15.18 -2.80 -6.56
C ARG A 292 -16.38 -3.74 -6.47
N PHE A 293 -16.20 -4.97 -6.93
CA PHE A 293 -17.23 -6.01 -6.90
C PHE A 293 -17.20 -6.72 -5.55
N ALA A 294 -18.01 -6.24 -4.61
CA ALA A 294 -18.07 -6.70 -3.22
C ALA A 294 -19.34 -6.21 -2.52
N ASP A 295 -19.62 -6.69 -1.31
CA ASP A 295 -20.73 -6.21 -0.48
C ASP A 295 -20.60 -4.75 -0.01
N GLU A 296 -19.40 -4.18 -0.06
CA GLU A 296 -19.10 -2.79 0.26
C GLU A 296 -17.89 -2.26 -0.51
N LEU A 297 -17.87 -0.95 -0.79
CA LEU A 297 -16.73 -0.30 -1.44
C LEU A 297 -15.46 -0.30 -0.56
N GLY A 298 -15.58 -0.15 0.78
CA GLY A 298 -14.43 -0.07 1.71
C GLY A 298 -13.38 0.99 1.32
N TYR A 299 -13.83 2.11 0.75
CA TYR A 299 -13.04 3.30 0.49
C TYR A 299 -13.58 4.45 1.34
N THR A 300 -12.71 5.02 2.17
CA THR A 300 -13.09 6.07 3.13
C THR A 300 -12.78 7.48 2.65
N GLY A 301 -12.08 7.62 1.51
CA GLY A 301 -11.86 8.89 0.80
C GLY A 301 -13.16 9.49 0.23
N THR A 302 -13.04 10.67 -0.39
CA THR A 302 -14.16 11.29 -1.12
C THR A 302 -14.36 10.60 -2.48
N TYR A 303 -15.61 10.24 -2.78
CA TYR A 303 -16.05 9.67 -4.05
C TYR A 303 -17.52 10.03 -4.31
N ASP A 304 -17.98 9.87 -5.56
CA ASP A 304 -19.34 10.18 -6.00
C ASP A 304 -20.17 8.91 -6.27
N MET A 305 -19.52 7.89 -6.81
CA MET A 305 -20.18 6.73 -7.41
C MET A 305 -19.39 5.44 -7.17
N TRP A 306 -20.09 4.32 -7.02
CA TRP A 306 -19.54 2.99 -6.84
C TRP A 306 -20.15 2.03 -7.86
N GLN A 307 -19.32 1.43 -8.71
CA GLN A 307 -19.69 0.27 -9.53
C GLN A 307 -19.50 -0.99 -8.68
N CYS A 308 -20.61 -1.63 -8.32
CA CYS A 308 -20.68 -2.66 -7.26
C CYS A 308 -20.80 -4.09 -7.78
N SER A 309 -21.23 -4.28 -9.03
CA SER A 309 -21.38 -5.59 -9.69
C SER A 309 -21.15 -5.43 -11.20
N TYR A 310 -20.65 -6.49 -11.83
CA TYR A 310 -20.49 -6.65 -13.29
C TYR A 310 -21.26 -7.88 -13.84
N SER A 311 -21.96 -8.59 -12.94
CA SER A 311 -22.50 -9.93 -13.14
C SER A 311 -24.04 -9.97 -13.13
N GLU A 312 -24.71 -8.83 -12.95
CA GLU A 312 -26.16 -8.80 -12.84
C GLU A 312 -26.85 -9.19 -14.16
N PRO A 313 -27.92 -10.01 -14.15
CA PRO A 313 -28.58 -10.47 -15.36
C PRO A 313 -29.01 -9.33 -16.29
N GLY A 314 -28.33 -9.17 -17.42
CA GLY A 314 -28.51 -8.03 -18.31
C GLY A 314 -29.94 -7.91 -18.86
N ALA A 315 -30.58 -9.06 -19.07
CA ALA A 315 -31.99 -9.15 -19.43
C ALA A 315 -32.93 -8.41 -18.46
N ASP A 316 -32.64 -8.38 -17.15
CA ASP A 316 -33.49 -7.68 -16.17
C ASP A 316 -33.36 -6.16 -16.27
N TYR A 317 -32.23 -5.65 -16.74
CA TYR A 317 -32.00 -4.23 -17.00
C TYR A 317 -32.31 -3.80 -18.44
N GLY A 318 -32.72 -4.75 -19.29
CA GLY A 318 -33.08 -4.48 -20.68
C GLY A 318 -31.89 -4.39 -21.63
N VAL A 319 -30.71 -4.89 -21.25
CA VAL A 319 -29.58 -5.05 -22.16
C VAL A 319 -29.61 -6.43 -22.86
N GLU A 320 -28.84 -6.60 -23.94
CA GLU A 320 -28.82 -7.85 -24.73
C GLU A 320 -27.73 -8.85 -24.28
N SER A 321 -26.73 -8.37 -23.54
CA SER A 321 -25.68 -9.18 -22.93
C SER A 321 -26.20 -10.05 -21.77
N GLU A 322 -25.45 -11.09 -21.43
CA GLU A 322 -25.76 -11.94 -20.27
C GLU A 322 -25.69 -11.15 -18.95
N THR A 323 -24.75 -10.22 -18.84
CA THR A 323 -24.56 -9.39 -17.65
C THR A 323 -24.60 -7.88 -17.96
N VAL A 324 -24.76 -7.07 -16.92
CA VAL A 324 -24.63 -5.61 -16.94
C VAL A 324 -23.96 -5.13 -15.65
N ASP A 325 -23.27 -4.01 -15.76
CA ASP A 325 -22.60 -3.33 -14.66
C ASP A 325 -23.60 -2.47 -13.88
N ILE A 326 -23.52 -2.47 -12.54
CA ILE A 326 -24.43 -1.71 -11.64
C ILE A 326 -23.68 -0.64 -10.88
N ASP A 327 -24.22 0.57 -10.97
CA ASP A 327 -23.71 1.74 -10.24
C ASP A 327 -24.64 2.20 -9.14
N PHE A 328 -24.06 2.72 -8.06
CA PHE A 328 -24.75 3.54 -7.08
C PHE A 328 -24.13 4.92 -6.99
N VAL A 329 -24.96 5.97 -7.01
CA VAL A 329 -24.57 7.28 -6.47
C VAL A 329 -24.54 7.17 -4.96
N MET A 330 -23.39 7.49 -4.37
CA MET A 330 -23.10 7.27 -2.97
C MET A 330 -22.95 8.59 -2.23
N ARG A 331 -23.68 8.74 -1.13
CA ARG A 331 -23.69 9.93 -0.27
C ARG A 331 -23.44 9.54 1.18
N PRO A 332 -22.27 8.93 1.50
CA PRO A 332 -21.97 8.48 2.85
C PRO A 332 -21.93 9.67 3.82
N PHE A 333 -22.39 9.44 5.04
CA PHE A 333 -22.08 10.35 6.15
C PHE A 333 -20.56 10.35 6.38
N ALA A 334 -19.95 11.54 6.44
CA ALA A 334 -18.49 11.68 6.50
C ALA A 334 -18.06 12.89 7.33
N PHE A 335 -16.81 12.86 7.83
CA PHE A 335 -16.20 14.02 8.47
C PHE A 335 -15.87 15.10 7.44
N GLY A 336 -15.96 16.36 7.86
CA GLY A 336 -15.51 17.52 7.10
C GLY A 336 -14.17 18.05 7.60
N GLU A 337 -13.90 19.33 7.33
CA GLU A 337 -12.69 20.01 7.81
C GLU A 337 -12.59 20.02 9.35
N ILE A 338 -11.36 19.88 9.86
CA ILE A 338 -11.02 20.24 11.24
C ILE A 338 -10.89 21.76 11.33
N SER A 339 -11.48 22.37 12.36
CA SER A 339 -11.35 23.80 12.62
C SER A 339 -11.12 24.12 14.10
N SER A 340 -10.78 25.39 14.39
CA SER A 340 -10.65 25.93 15.76
C SER A 340 -9.68 25.15 16.66
N CYS A 341 -8.41 25.05 16.23
CA CYS A 341 -7.39 24.24 16.90
C CYS A 341 -6.50 25.02 17.88
N ASN A 342 -5.92 24.30 18.86
CA ASN A 342 -4.75 24.76 19.61
C ASN A 342 -3.77 23.60 19.85
N GLY A 343 -2.61 23.68 19.20
CA GLY A 343 -1.60 22.62 19.09
C GLY A 343 -1.23 22.37 17.63
N LYS A 344 -0.17 21.59 17.36
CA LYS A 344 0.00 20.94 16.05
C LYS A 344 -1.16 19.96 15.87
N THR A 345 -2.06 20.27 14.96
CA THR A 345 -3.12 19.34 14.53
C THR A 345 -2.86 19.03 13.07
N ALA A 346 -2.57 17.76 12.80
CA ALA A 346 -2.75 17.22 11.47
C ALA A 346 -4.24 17.34 11.09
N THR A 347 -4.50 17.75 9.85
CA THR A 347 -5.77 17.53 9.14
C THR A 347 -6.19 16.06 9.30
N PRO A 348 -7.48 15.69 9.34
CA PRO A 348 -7.81 14.27 9.43
C PRO A 348 -7.37 13.62 8.12
N THR A 349 -6.30 12.83 8.18
CA THR A 349 -5.75 12.14 7.02
C THR A 349 -6.38 10.77 6.92
N LEU A 350 -7.01 10.49 5.80
CA LEU A 350 -7.46 9.15 5.45
C LEU A 350 -6.26 8.42 4.87
N LEU A 351 -5.59 7.65 5.72
CA LEU A 351 -4.33 7.01 5.38
C LEU A 351 -4.57 5.74 4.57
N ASN A 352 -3.75 5.58 3.53
CA ASN A 352 -3.87 4.56 2.48
C ASN A 352 -3.36 3.17 2.92
N ASP A 353 -3.45 2.92 4.22
CA ASP A 353 -2.94 1.76 4.96
C ASP A 353 -3.94 1.33 6.06
N THR A 354 -4.59 2.26 6.77
CA THR A 354 -5.52 1.95 7.90
C THR A 354 -6.99 2.30 7.66
N ARG A 355 -7.36 2.99 6.56
CA ARG A 355 -8.73 3.48 6.25
C ARG A 355 -9.33 4.42 7.31
N GLN A 356 -8.59 4.76 8.35
CA GLN A 356 -9.09 5.35 9.59
C GLN A 356 -9.04 6.87 9.56
N THR A 357 -10.04 7.53 10.15
CA THR A 357 -9.97 8.96 10.45
C THR A 357 -9.28 9.16 11.80
N GLU A 358 -8.17 9.89 11.83
CA GLU A 358 -7.46 10.23 13.07
C GLU A 358 -7.47 11.73 13.38
N LEU A 359 -7.46 12.06 14.67
CA LEU A 359 -7.23 13.40 15.22
C LEU A 359 -6.14 13.32 16.29
N HIS A 360 -5.04 14.01 16.06
CA HIS A 360 -3.91 14.07 16.99
C HIS A 360 -3.97 15.35 17.82
N LEU A 361 -3.82 15.22 19.15
CA LEU A 361 -3.85 16.34 20.09
C LEU A 361 -2.57 16.36 20.93
N ASP A 362 -1.83 17.48 20.90
CA ASP A 362 -0.54 17.67 21.59
C ASP A 362 -0.55 17.31 23.10
N GLY A 363 -1.70 17.27 23.77
CA GLY A 363 -1.76 16.96 25.21
C GLY A 363 -3.00 17.54 25.87
N LYS A 364 -2.98 17.63 27.20
CA LYS A 364 -4.15 18.05 27.97
C LYS A 364 -4.63 19.46 27.63
N ASP A 365 -5.96 19.61 27.63
CA ASP A 365 -6.68 20.84 27.27
C ASP A 365 -6.50 21.32 25.81
N ALA A 366 -5.65 20.66 25.00
CA ALA A 366 -5.67 20.79 23.55
C ALA A 366 -7.05 20.43 22.99
N TYR A 367 -7.43 21.05 21.87
CA TYR A 367 -8.76 20.92 21.30
C TYR A 367 -8.76 21.18 19.79
N ALA A 368 -9.75 20.58 19.14
CA ALA A 368 -10.07 20.71 17.72
C ALA A 368 -11.57 20.47 17.51
N ASN A 369 -12.18 21.08 16.50
CA ASN A 369 -13.59 20.88 16.17
C ASN A 369 -13.71 19.97 14.94
N LEU A 370 -14.28 18.77 15.13
CA LEU A 370 -14.68 17.89 14.04
C LEU A 370 -15.98 18.42 13.42
N THR A 371 -16.00 18.62 12.10
CA THR A 371 -17.24 18.89 11.35
C THR A 371 -17.65 17.65 10.55
N THR A 372 -18.80 17.71 9.88
CA THR A 372 -19.31 16.63 9.03
C THR A 372 -19.91 17.20 7.76
N ASN A 373 -20.10 16.37 6.73
CA ASN A 373 -20.80 16.75 5.49
C ASN A 373 -22.33 16.95 5.65
N GLN A 374 -22.90 16.62 6.81
CA GLN A 374 -24.33 16.80 7.10
C GLN A 374 -24.68 18.28 7.34
N PRO A 375 -25.73 18.83 6.68
CA PRO A 375 -26.19 20.20 6.93
C PRO A 375 -26.72 20.41 8.36
N ASP A 376 -26.70 21.65 8.85
CA ASP A 376 -27.35 22.02 10.10
C ASP A 376 -28.87 21.75 10.09
N GLU A 377 -29.47 21.57 11.27
CA GLU A 377 -30.92 21.38 11.44
C GLU A 377 -31.75 22.53 10.81
N GLU A 378 -31.22 23.76 10.78
CA GLU A 378 -31.87 24.92 10.13
C GLU A 378 -31.88 24.83 8.59
N ASN A 379 -30.95 24.07 8.01
CA ASN A 379 -30.81 23.84 6.57
C ASN A 379 -31.39 22.49 6.13
N GLY A 380 -32.13 21.80 7.02
CA GLY A 380 -32.84 20.55 6.72
C GLY A 380 -32.02 19.27 6.92
N GLY A 381 -30.79 19.36 7.43
CA GLY A 381 -30.03 18.17 7.82
C GLY A 381 -30.46 17.59 9.17
N GLN A 382 -30.02 16.38 9.47
CA GLN A 382 -30.34 15.73 10.74
C GLN A 382 -29.41 16.19 11.87
N LYS A 383 -29.95 16.23 13.10
CA LYS A 383 -29.14 16.36 14.30
C LYS A 383 -28.11 15.22 14.40
N ILE A 384 -26.88 15.55 14.76
CA ILE A 384 -25.82 14.57 15.04
C ILE A 384 -25.71 14.31 16.54
N PHE A 385 -25.50 13.05 16.90
CA PHE A 385 -25.16 12.62 18.25
C PHE A 385 -23.67 12.30 18.34
N TRP A 386 -22.97 13.02 19.20
CA TRP A 386 -21.55 12.87 19.46
C TRP A 386 -21.30 12.09 20.75
N THR A 387 -20.45 11.07 20.70
CA THR A 387 -20.03 10.26 21.85
C THR A 387 -18.50 10.12 21.88
N THR A 388 -17.98 9.64 23.01
CA THR A 388 -16.56 9.28 23.20
C THR A 388 -16.52 7.94 23.92
N SER A 389 -15.62 7.05 23.52
CA SER A 389 -15.38 5.77 24.22
C SER A 389 -14.77 5.98 25.61
N ASP A 390 -13.88 6.97 25.78
CA ASP A 390 -13.31 7.34 27.08
C ASP A 390 -13.24 8.85 27.34
N LYS A 391 -14.08 9.31 28.27
CA LYS A 391 -14.14 10.69 28.77
C LYS A 391 -12.93 11.10 29.62
N SER A 392 -12.10 10.14 30.03
CA SER A 392 -10.86 10.38 30.78
C SER A 392 -9.71 10.81 29.86
N VAL A 393 -9.73 10.38 28.60
CA VAL A 393 -8.78 10.77 27.55
C VAL A 393 -9.24 12.05 26.85
N ALA A 394 -10.45 12.07 26.27
CA ALA A 394 -11.00 13.26 25.61
C ALA A 394 -12.53 13.35 25.73
N THR A 395 -13.06 14.58 25.64
CA THR A 395 -14.51 14.83 25.57
C THR A 395 -14.87 15.53 24.28
N VAL A 396 -15.94 15.07 23.63
CA VAL A 396 -16.62 15.80 22.55
C VAL A 396 -17.89 16.49 23.07
N ASP A 397 -18.24 17.65 22.54
CA ASP A 397 -19.51 18.32 22.80
C ASP A 397 -20.53 18.13 21.66
N LYS A 398 -21.71 18.77 21.77
CA LYS A 398 -22.79 18.62 20.79
C LYS A 398 -22.52 19.27 19.41
N HIS A 399 -21.40 19.96 19.24
CA HIS A 399 -20.98 20.64 18.01
C HIS A 399 -19.71 20.01 17.39
N GLY A 400 -19.26 18.86 17.92
CA GLY A 400 -18.04 18.19 17.47
C GLY A 400 -16.74 18.75 18.09
N LEU A 401 -16.83 19.62 19.11
CA LEU A 401 -15.63 20.16 19.76
C LEU A 401 -14.98 19.11 20.67
N VAL A 402 -13.92 18.49 20.19
CA VAL A 402 -13.09 17.53 20.93
C VAL A 402 -12.08 18.29 21.79
N ARG A 403 -11.94 17.88 23.06
CA ARG A 403 -10.94 18.43 24.00
C ARG A 403 -10.31 17.33 24.84
N ALA A 404 -8.99 17.23 24.78
CA ALA A 404 -8.19 16.33 25.60
C ALA A 404 -8.31 16.62 27.11
N LYS A 405 -8.21 15.57 27.92
CA LYS A 405 -8.38 15.56 29.38
C LYS A 405 -7.19 14.94 30.13
N ALA A 406 -6.49 14.01 29.47
CA ALA A 406 -5.19 13.49 29.87
C ALA A 406 -4.07 14.16 29.05
N ASP A 407 -2.82 13.97 29.49
CA ASP A 407 -1.61 14.38 28.75
C ASP A 407 -1.18 13.32 27.72
N SER A 408 -1.72 12.10 27.82
CA SER A 408 -1.54 10.99 26.88
C SER A 408 -2.74 10.06 26.87
N GLY A 409 -2.96 9.33 25.78
CA GLY A 409 -3.93 8.23 25.68
C GLY A 409 -4.82 8.33 24.44
N GLU A 410 -5.64 7.30 24.22
CA GLU A 410 -6.45 7.16 23.01
C GLU A 410 -7.93 6.93 23.33
N CYS A 411 -8.82 7.50 22.52
CA CYS A 411 -10.25 7.23 22.58
C CYS A 411 -10.91 7.52 21.24
N THR A 412 -12.05 6.90 20.98
CA THR A 412 -12.77 7.05 19.71
C THR A 412 -13.97 7.97 19.89
N ILE A 413 -14.06 8.98 19.02
CA ILE A 413 -15.19 9.89 18.91
C ILE A 413 -16.11 9.38 17.82
N THR A 414 -17.36 9.07 18.18
CA THR A 414 -18.38 8.65 17.21
C THR A 414 -19.36 9.78 16.97
N ALA A 415 -19.64 10.06 15.70
CA ALA A 415 -20.80 10.83 15.28
C ALA A 415 -21.84 9.88 14.69
N THR A 416 -23.10 10.00 15.11
CA THR A 416 -24.23 9.18 14.62
C THR A 416 -25.39 10.08 14.18
N LEU A 417 -26.02 9.76 13.05
CA LEU A 417 -27.22 10.46 12.57
C LEU A 417 -28.40 10.28 13.54
N ALA A 418 -29.39 11.18 13.51
CA ALA A 418 -30.50 11.17 14.47
C ALA A 418 -31.37 9.91 14.38
N ASP A 419 -31.53 9.37 13.18
CA ASP A 419 -32.23 8.10 12.91
C ASP A 419 -31.40 6.84 13.21
N GLY A 420 -30.09 7.00 13.41
CA GLY A 420 -29.14 5.92 13.67
C GLY A 420 -28.71 5.12 12.44
N THR A 421 -29.08 5.55 11.22
CA THR A 421 -28.81 4.82 9.96
C THR A 421 -27.32 4.74 9.61
N GLU A 422 -26.56 5.80 9.89
CA GLU A 422 -25.11 5.86 9.68
C GLU A 422 -24.38 6.35 10.92
N SER A 423 -23.13 5.92 11.08
CA SER A 423 -22.19 6.41 12.09
C SER A 423 -20.77 6.44 11.55
N ILE A 424 -20.01 7.46 11.93
CA ILE A 424 -18.59 7.62 11.60
C ILE A 424 -17.75 7.78 12.86
N GLN A 425 -16.51 7.32 12.78
CA GLN A 425 -15.61 7.22 13.94
C GLN A 425 -14.27 7.89 13.64
N CYS A 426 -13.82 8.74 14.57
CA CYS A 426 -12.51 9.35 14.56
C CYS A 426 -11.72 8.87 15.78
N LEU A 427 -10.57 8.23 15.57
CA LEU A 427 -9.65 7.91 16.65
C LEU A 427 -8.94 9.20 17.09
N VAL A 428 -9.02 9.50 18.38
CA VAL A 428 -8.38 10.66 18.99
C VAL A 428 -7.21 10.17 19.82
N ARG A 429 -5.99 10.45 19.33
CA ARG A 429 -4.75 10.16 20.03
C ARG A 429 -4.22 11.42 20.69
N VAL A 430 -3.83 11.30 21.95
CA VAL A 430 -3.33 12.41 22.77
C VAL A 430 -1.88 12.14 23.18
N GLY A 431 -1.03 13.16 23.04
CA GLY A 431 0.36 13.14 23.51
C GLY A 431 1.38 12.65 22.48
N ASP A 432 2.45 12.02 22.95
CA ASP A 432 3.49 11.41 22.10
C ASP A 432 2.90 10.21 21.32
N ILE A 433 3.12 10.17 20.00
CA ILE A 433 2.72 9.04 19.15
C ILE A 433 3.93 8.17 18.85
N THR A 434 3.75 6.85 18.87
CA THR A 434 4.83 5.88 18.66
C THR A 434 4.56 5.04 17.41
N VAL A 435 5.53 5.01 16.49
CA VAL A 435 5.57 4.11 15.33
C VAL A 435 6.70 3.11 15.55
N PRO A 436 6.41 1.85 15.93
CA PRO A 436 7.42 0.80 16.06
C PRO A 436 7.99 0.42 14.69
N ILE A 437 9.31 0.35 14.59
CA ILE A 437 10.02 -0.16 13.41
C ILE A 437 10.61 -1.52 13.75
N PHE A 438 10.16 -2.54 13.02
CA PHE A 438 10.72 -3.88 12.99
C PHE A 438 11.61 -4.05 11.77
N ALA A 439 12.74 -4.73 11.93
CA ALA A 439 13.63 -5.05 10.81
C ALA A 439 14.19 -6.47 10.89
N THR A 440 14.18 -7.14 9.74
CA THR A 440 15.01 -8.32 9.44
C THR A 440 16.16 -7.94 8.51
N GLY A 441 17.07 -8.88 8.29
CA GLY A 441 18.17 -8.75 7.35
C GLY A 441 19.06 -9.99 7.43
N SER A 442 19.86 -10.21 6.38
CA SER A 442 20.70 -11.41 6.25
C SER A 442 19.91 -12.71 6.39
N LEU A 443 18.68 -12.77 5.86
CA LEU A 443 17.83 -13.98 5.93
C LEU A 443 18.40 -15.13 5.10
N ALA A 444 19.31 -14.85 4.16
CA ALA A 444 20.05 -15.84 3.38
C ALA A 444 19.16 -16.93 2.72
N GLY A 445 18.02 -16.53 2.15
CA GLY A 445 17.05 -17.46 1.54
C GLY A 445 16.23 -18.29 2.52
N GLN A 446 16.21 -17.97 3.82
CA GLN A 446 15.46 -18.72 4.84
C GLN A 446 14.06 -18.12 5.08
N ARG A 447 13.04 -18.95 4.86
CA ARG A 447 11.63 -18.63 5.17
C ARG A 447 11.20 -19.11 6.57
N ALA A 448 11.91 -20.11 7.11
CA ALA A 448 11.79 -20.62 8.47
C ALA A 448 13.10 -21.28 8.95
N ASN A 449 13.29 -21.34 10.27
CA ASN A 449 14.25 -22.20 10.96
C ASN A 449 13.51 -23.11 11.97
N ASP A 450 14.24 -23.89 12.79
CA ASP A 450 13.65 -24.81 13.78
C ASP A 450 12.70 -24.13 14.81
N ASN A 451 12.81 -22.81 15.00
CA ASN A 451 12.12 -22.06 16.04
C ASN A 451 11.11 -21.04 15.49
N VAL A 452 11.45 -20.32 14.42
CA VAL A 452 10.79 -19.10 13.90
C VAL A 452 10.59 -19.20 12.39
N SER A 453 9.48 -18.64 11.91
CA SER A 453 9.14 -18.47 10.51
C SER A 453 8.76 -17.03 10.21
N LEU A 454 8.71 -16.67 8.93
CA LEU A 454 8.17 -15.37 8.52
C LEU A 454 6.69 -15.17 8.90
N ALA A 455 5.93 -16.25 9.22
CA ALA A 455 4.58 -16.12 9.75
C ALA A 455 4.55 -15.55 11.19
N ASP A 456 5.57 -15.82 12.01
CA ASP A 456 5.70 -15.23 13.34
C ASP A 456 6.03 -13.73 13.24
N VAL A 457 6.80 -13.33 12.23
CA VAL A 457 7.11 -11.93 11.92
C VAL A 457 5.86 -11.20 11.44
N ALA A 458 5.04 -11.84 10.61
CA ALA A 458 3.73 -11.34 10.17
C ALA A 458 2.81 -11.05 11.37
N ALA A 459 2.75 -12.01 12.30
CA ALA A 459 1.95 -11.93 13.50
C ALA A 459 2.46 -10.89 14.52
N LEU A 460 3.78 -10.75 14.68
CA LEU A 460 4.41 -9.68 15.46
C LEU A 460 4.00 -8.30 14.91
N LYS A 461 4.09 -8.11 13.59
CA LYS A 461 3.67 -6.87 12.92
C LYS A 461 2.17 -6.62 13.14
N ALA A 462 1.32 -7.58 12.79
CA ALA A 462 -0.14 -7.40 12.87
C ALA A 462 -0.69 -7.26 14.30
N SER A 463 0.00 -7.80 15.31
CA SER A 463 -0.32 -7.57 16.72
C SER A 463 0.35 -6.35 17.35
N THR A 464 1.10 -5.57 16.56
CA THR A 464 1.71 -4.32 16.99
C THR A 464 1.12 -3.16 16.17
N PRO A 465 0.17 -2.40 16.74
CA PRO A 465 -0.43 -1.24 16.09
C PRO A 465 0.62 -0.25 15.60
N ASP A 466 0.30 0.41 14.48
CA ASP A 466 1.15 1.39 13.79
C ASP A 466 2.55 0.89 13.39
N SER A 467 2.84 -0.40 13.46
CA SER A 467 4.20 -0.89 13.17
C SER A 467 4.54 -0.85 11.68
N ILE A 468 5.83 -0.63 11.41
CA ILE A 468 6.44 -0.79 10.09
C ILE A 468 7.43 -1.95 10.16
N LEU A 469 7.36 -2.87 9.19
CA LEU A 469 8.25 -4.01 9.03
C LEU A 469 9.06 -3.84 7.74
N VAL A 470 10.39 -3.84 7.85
CA VAL A 470 11.31 -3.72 6.70
C VAL A 470 12.31 -4.88 6.65
N ASP A 471 12.78 -5.22 5.45
CA ASP A 471 13.97 -6.07 5.29
C ASP A 471 15.19 -5.24 4.88
N ALA A 472 16.35 -5.57 5.47
CA ALA A 472 17.62 -4.88 5.27
C ALA A 472 18.51 -5.49 4.16
N GLY A 473 18.04 -6.50 3.41
CA GLY A 473 18.79 -7.14 2.33
C GLY A 473 19.74 -8.24 2.82
N GLY A 474 20.39 -8.92 1.87
CA GLY A 474 21.08 -10.20 2.12
C GLY A 474 20.10 -11.36 2.31
N SER A 475 18.97 -11.30 1.62
CA SER A 475 17.81 -12.16 1.89
C SER A 475 17.47 -13.08 0.73
N LEU A 476 17.87 -12.75 -0.50
CA LEU A 476 17.46 -13.51 -1.69
C LEU A 476 18.32 -14.72 -2.06
N HIS A 477 19.52 -14.88 -1.51
CA HIS A 477 20.43 -16.00 -1.82
C HIS A 477 20.87 -16.71 -0.54
N GLY A 478 21.15 -18.02 -0.59
CA GLY A 478 21.74 -18.77 0.53
C GLY A 478 21.08 -20.12 0.84
N THR A 479 19.90 -20.39 0.28
CA THR A 479 19.26 -21.72 0.30
C THR A 479 19.14 -22.33 -1.10
N THR A 480 19.00 -23.65 -1.13
CA THR A 480 18.74 -24.40 -2.37
C THR A 480 17.42 -24.01 -3.03
N VAL A 481 16.41 -23.65 -2.22
CA VAL A 481 15.11 -23.18 -2.70
C VAL A 481 15.28 -21.83 -3.40
N ALA A 482 15.89 -20.85 -2.73
CA ALA A 482 16.18 -19.53 -3.30
C ALA A 482 16.98 -19.63 -4.62
N SER A 483 17.96 -20.56 -4.68
CA SER A 483 18.74 -20.82 -5.90
C SER A 483 17.89 -21.39 -7.04
N MET A 484 16.95 -22.29 -6.73
CA MET A 484 16.01 -22.88 -7.69
C MET A 484 14.99 -21.86 -8.23
N THR A 485 14.58 -20.91 -7.40
CA THR A 485 13.55 -19.89 -7.67
C THR A 485 14.12 -18.53 -8.10
N GLY A 486 15.45 -18.35 -8.10
CA GLY A 486 16.09 -17.05 -8.32
C GLY A 486 15.69 -15.99 -7.29
N GLY A 487 15.35 -16.39 -6.05
CA GLY A 487 14.91 -15.52 -4.96
C GLY A 487 13.41 -15.15 -4.96
N MET A 488 12.62 -15.62 -5.93
CA MET A 488 11.19 -15.29 -6.07
C MET A 488 10.34 -15.71 -4.86
N ASP A 489 10.66 -16.85 -4.23
CA ASP A 489 9.96 -17.38 -3.06
C ASP A 489 10.13 -16.49 -1.82
N MET A 490 11.32 -15.90 -1.64
CA MET A 490 11.58 -14.94 -0.56
C MET A 490 10.75 -13.67 -0.71
N LEU A 491 10.64 -13.12 -1.92
CA LEU A 491 9.81 -11.94 -2.18
C LEU A 491 8.31 -12.25 -2.03
N SER A 492 7.87 -13.41 -2.50
CA SER A 492 6.52 -13.92 -2.27
C SER A 492 6.22 -14.11 -0.78
N SER A 493 7.23 -14.48 0.01
CA SER A 493 7.14 -14.67 1.46
C SER A 493 7.15 -13.37 2.25
N PHE A 494 7.88 -12.35 1.78
CA PHE A 494 7.72 -10.99 2.27
C PHE A 494 6.29 -10.49 2.03
N SER A 495 5.70 -10.83 0.88
CA SER A 495 4.29 -10.52 0.64
C SER A 495 3.33 -11.30 1.54
N ALA A 496 3.60 -12.57 1.82
CA ALA A 496 2.81 -13.37 2.76
C ALA A 496 2.90 -12.83 4.20
N ALA A 497 4.08 -12.35 4.61
CA ALA A 497 4.32 -11.78 5.93
C ALA A 497 3.98 -10.29 6.07
N GLY A 498 3.58 -9.64 4.97
CA GLY A 498 3.14 -8.24 4.97
C GLY A 498 4.26 -7.24 5.25
N TYR A 499 5.46 -7.43 4.71
CA TYR A 499 6.53 -6.41 4.78
C TYR A 499 6.06 -5.10 4.14
N ASP A 500 6.36 -3.95 4.76
CA ASP A 500 6.04 -2.66 4.13
C ASP A 500 7.06 -2.25 3.08
N LEU A 501 8.29 -2.79 3.13
CA LEU A 501 9.41 -2.41 2.28
C LEU A 501 10.56 -3.43 2.38
N GLN A 502 11.33 -3.59 1.31
CA GLN A 502 12.53 -4.42 1.29
C GLN A 502 13.69 -3.72 0.56
N ALA A 503 14.90 -3.80 1.12
CA ALA A 503 16.13 -3.26 0.54
C ALA A 503 16.99 -4.36 -0.10
N PHE A 504 17.78 -4.01 -1.11
CA PHE A 504 18.64 -4.96 -1.83
C PHE A 504 20.09 -4.51 -1.85
N GLY A 505 20.98 -5.43 -1.50
CA GLY A 505 22.42 -5.22 -1.41
C GLY A 505 23.22 -5.98 -2.46
N ALA A 506 24.53 -6.07 -2.21
CA ALA A 506 25.48 -6.82 -3.04
C ALA A 506 25.10 -8.31 -3.19
N GLU A 507 24.71 -8.95 -2.09
CA GLU A 507 24.40 -10.39 -2.06
C GLU A 507 23.16 -10.75 -2.89
N ASP A 508 22.15 -9.87 -2.90
CA ASP A 508 20.87 -10.06 -3.59
C ASP A 508 20.98 -9.96 -5.12
N LEU A 509 22.14 -9.54 -5.65
CA LEU A 509 22.45 -9.54 -7.08
C LEU A 509 22.86 -10.93 -7.62
N ALA A 510 22.79 -11.99 -6.81
CA ALA A 510 23.21 -13.36 -7.13
C ALA A 510 22.68 -13.94 -8.45
N TYR A 511 21.53 -13.46 -8.92
CA TYR A 511 20.82 -13.95 -10.11
C TYR A 511 20.72 -12.88 -11.22
N GLY A 512 21.45 -11.77 -11.11
CA GLY A 512 21.39 -10.65 -12.06
C GLY A 512 20.27 -9.63 -11.78
N ILE A 513 20.42 -8.43 -12.35
CA ILE A 513 19.50 -7.30 -12.21
C ILE A 513 18.18 -7.58 -12.90
N SER A 514 18.15 -8.15 -14.11
CA SER A 514 16.89 -8.45 -14.81
C SER A 514 16.01 -9.43 -14.02
N ARG A 515 16.62 -10.44 -13.38
CA ARG A 515 15.89 -11.37 -12.51
C ARG A 515 15.34 -10.66 -11.28
N LEU A 516 16.19 -9.92 -10.58
CA LEU A 516 15.81 -9.15 -9.39
C LEU A 516 14.70 -8.13 -9.69
N ARG A 517 14.76 -7.44 -10.83
CA ARG A 517 13.77 -6.48 -11.31
C ARG A 517 12.44 -7.14 -11.67
N SER A 518 12.49 -8.32 -12.30
CA SER A 518 11.31 -9.16 -12.57
C SER A 518 10.59 -9.53 -11.28
N ASP A 519 11.33 -10.08 -10.32
CA ASP A 519 10.73 -10.72 -9.14
C ASP A 519 10.33 -9.71 -8.05
N ALA A 520 10.86 -8.48 -8.09
CA ALA A 520 10.47 -7.36 -7.23
C ALA A 520 8.95 -7.03 -7.28
N ASN A 521 8.24 -7.44 -8.32
CA ASN A 521 6.78 -7.29 -8.41
C ASN A 521 5.99 -8.23 -7.47
N MET A 522 6.65 -9.28 -6.95
CA MET A 522 6.09 -10.27 -6.01
C MET A 522 6.18 -9.83 -4.54
N GLY A 523 6.98 -8.81 -4.23
CA GLY A 523 7.08 -8.25 -2.88
C GLY A 523 5.83 -7.43 -2.51
N SER A 524 5.43 -7.47 -1.24
CA SER A 524 4.37 -6.57 -0.73
C SER A 524 4.81 -5.12 -0.77
N GLY A 525 6.04 -4.81 -0.34
CA GLY A 525 6.54 -3.44 -0.28
C GLY A 525 7.19 -2.95 -1.58
N PRO A 526 7.45 -1.64 -1.71
CA PRO A 526 8.49 -1.12 -2.61
C PRO A 526 9.85 -1.78 -2.38
N SER A 527 10.51 -2.09 -3.50
CA SER A 527 11.91 -2.50 -3.55
C SER A 527 12.84 -1.28 -3.61
N LEU A 528 13.84 -1.20 -2.71
CA LEU A 528 14.79 -0.08 -2.64
C LEU A 528 16.25 -0.50 -2.85
N ALA A 529 16.93 0.20 -3.75
CA ALA A 529 18.37 0.14 -3.96
C ALA A 529 18.91 1.51 -4.42
N ALA A 530 19.07 2.47 -3.51
CA ALA A 530 19.25 3.88 -3.90
C ALA A 530 20.53 4.20 -4.66
N ASN A 531 21.62 3.49 -4.37
CA ASN A 531 22.90 3.65 -5.07
C ASN A 531 23.15 2.63 -6.19
N LEU A 532 22.38 1.53 -6.29
CA LEU A 532 22.59 0.53 -7.34
C LEU A 532 22.07 0.98 -8.71
N ARG A 533 22.85 0.69 -9.74
CA ARG A 533 22.61 1.06 -11.14
C ARG A 533 22.83 -0.13 -12.06
N ASP A 534 22.12 -0.13 -13.19
CA ASP A 534 22.42 -1.00 -14.33
C ASP A 534 23.49 -0.38 -15.25
N SER A 535 23.82 -1.09 -16.33
CA SER A 535 24.86 -0.71 -17.31
C SER A 535 24.57 0.59 -18.07
N ASP A 536 23.29 0.99 -18.19
CA ASP A 536 22.88 2.28 -18.76
C ASP A 536 22.97 3.42 -17.72
N GLY A 537 23.27 3.11 -16.45
CA GLY A 537 23.33 4.07 -15.35
C GLY A 537 21.96 4.44 -14.77
N ALA A 538 20.90 3.68 -15.07
CA ALA A 538 19.58 3.87 -14.47
C ALA A 538 19.50 3.17 -13.10
N ALA A 539 18.65 3.66 -12.19
CA ALA A 539 18.43 2.97 -10.91
C ALA A 539 17.74 1.62 -11.15
N ILE A 540 18.22 0.55 -10.50
CA ILE A 540 17.85 -0.83 -10.89
C ILE A 540 16.35 -1.15 -10.76
N PHE A 541 15.60 -0.39 -9.96
CA PHE A 541 14.14 -0.49 -9.82
C PHE A 541 13.37 0.73 -10.37
N TYR A 542 14.00 1.59 -11.18
CA TYR A 542 13.32 2.73 -11.79
C TYR A 542 12.14 2.26 -12.66
N ARG A 543 10.94 2.83 -12.42
CA ARG A 543 9.66 2.42 -13.03
C ARG A 543 9.28 0.95 -12.84
N SER A 544 9.94 0.23 -11.94
CA SER A 544 9.53 -1.13 -11.58
C SER A 544 8.21 -1.08 -10.82
N THR A 545 7.31 -2.03 -11.13
CA THR A 545 6.09 -2.22 -10.35
C THR A 545 6.39 -3.12 -9.16
N SER A 546 6.12 -2.61 -7.96
CA SER A 546 6.02 -3.39 -6.72
C SER A 546 4.55 -3.60 -6.38
N TRP A 547 4.21 -4.54 -5.49
CA TRP A 547 2.85 -4.76 -4.97
C TRP A 547 1.82 -5.11 -6.05
N ASN A 548 1.51 -6.39 -6.28
CA ASN A 548 0.41 -6.87 -7.16
C ASN A 548 0.27 -6.08 -8.47
N ARG A 549 1.40 -5.69 -9.10
CA ARG A 549 1.51 -4.85 -10.32
C ARG A 549 0.97 -3.40 -10.23
N ASN A 550 0.55 -2.94 -9.05
CA ASN A 550 -0.25 -1.72 -8.92
C ASN A 550 0.55 -0.45 -8.57
N ARG A 551 1.68 -0.50 -7.84
CA ARG A 551 2.45 0.71 -7.47
C ARG A 551 3.78 0.79 -8.22
N ILE A 552 4.12 1.97 -8.72
CA ILE A 552 5.44 2.24 -9.32
C ILE A 552 6.39 2.83 -8.28
N THR A 553 7.64 2.36 -8.26
CA THR A 553 8.72 2.94 -7.47
C THR A 553 9.74 3.67 -8.34
N ASN A 554 10.40 4.70 -7.77
CA ASN A 554 11.61 5.28 -8.35
C ASN A 554 12.85 4.41 -8.06
N GLY A 555 12.71 3.39 -7.20
CA GLY A 555 13.74 2.44 -6.80
C GLY A 555 14.75 2.93 -5.77
N MET A 556 14.71 4.21 -5.39
CA MET A 556 15.75 4.86 -4.59
C MET A 556 15.27 5.32 -3.22
N ASN A 557 14.03 5.82 -3.13
CA ASN A 557 13.43 6.19 -1.86
C ASN A 557 11.92 5.94 -1.87
N TYR A 558 11.35 5.81 -0.67
CA TYR A 558 9.90 5.70 -0.50
C TYR A 558 9.45 6.45 0.76
N VAL A 559 8.19 6.91 0.77
CA VAL A 559 7.57 7.51 1.96
C VAL A 559 6.42 6.62 2.40
N ILE A 560 6.54 6.04 3.59
CA ILE A 560 5.45 5.35 4.28
C ILE A 560 4.80 6.37 5.20
N THR A 561 3.50 6.62 5.03
CA THR A 561 2.73 7.35 6.05
C THR A 561 2.17 6.33 7.03
N ARG A 562 2.37 6.54 8.33
CA ARG A 562 1.91 5.64 9.40
C ARG A 562 1.58 6.47 10.65
N ALA A 563 0.45 6.18 11.31
CA ALA A 563 -0.09 7.00 12.41
C ALA A 563 -0.09 8.52 12.10
N GLY A 564 -0.42 8.90 10.86
CA GLY A 564 -0.44 10.31 10.41
C GLY A 564 0.93 10.93 10.08
N TYR A 565 2.05 10.28 10.40
CA TYR A 565 3.41 10.79 10.14
C TYR A 565 4.02 10.21 8.89
N ARG A 566 4.76 11.03 8.14
CA ARG A 566 5.40 10.66 6.88
C ARG A 566 6.85 10.28 7.13
N ILE A 567 7.18 9.00 6.96
CA ILE A 567 8.50 8.45 7.24
C ILE A 567 9.18 8.08 5.93
N GLY A 568 10.28 8.76 5.62
CA GLY A 568 11.09 8.53 4.43
C GLY A 568 12.09 7.40 4.64
N PHE A 569 12.21 6.50 3.67
CA PHE A 569 13.18 5.41 3.64
C PHE A 569 14.03 5.52 2.38
N PHE A 570 15.34 5.26 2.51
CA PHE A 570 16.25 5.01 1.40
C PHE A 570 17.26 3.93 1.80
N SER A 571 17.79 3.19 0.83
CA SER A 571 18.78 2.13 1.08
C SER A 571 20.16 2.47 0.53
N LEU A 572 21.21 1.94 1.18
CA LEU A 572 22.59 1.99 0.73
C LEU A 572 23.14 0.57 0.68
N ALA A 573 23.63 0.16 -0.48
CA ALA A 573 24.36 -1.08 -0.70
C ALA A 573 25.88 -0.86 -0.69
N ASP A 574 26.66 -1.88 -0.34
CA ASP A 574 28.13 -1.77 -0.29
C ASP A 574 28.75 -1.51 -1.67
N ALA A 575 29.13 -0.26 -1.90
CA ALA A 575 29.69 0.20 -3.16
C ALA A 575 31.10 -0.35 -3.43
N ASP A 576 31.88 -0.76 -2.43
CA ASP A 576 33.17 -1.42 -2.66
C ASP A 576 32.95 -2.83 -3.21
N THR A 577 32.10 -3.62 -2.57
CA THR A 577 31.79 -4.98 -3.04
C THR A 577 31.10 -4.96 -4.41
N VAL A 578 30.13 -4.08 -4.66
CA VAL A 578 29.47 -4.02 -5.98
C VAL A 578 30.47 -3.62 -7.07
N ASN A 579 31.24 -2.54 -6.89
CA ASN A 579 32.09 -2.03 -7.97
C ASN A 579 33.38 -2.82 -8.18
N ASN A 580 33.95 -3.40 -7.12
CA ASN A 580 35.29 -4.01 -7.17
C ASN A 580 35.26 -5.54 -7.10
N LYS A 581 34.15 -6.16 -6.63
CA LYS A 581 34.07 -7.61 -6.39
C LYS A 581 32.93 -8.30 -7.14
N ILE A 582 31.79 -7.65 -7.39
CA ILE A 582 30.74 -8.27 -8.21
C ILE A 582 31.14 -8.21 -9.68
N SER A 583 30.91 -9.32 -10.37
CA SER A 583 31.30 -9.54 -11.75
C SER A 583 30.21 -9.15 -12.75
N LEU A 584 30.41 -9.49 -14.04
CA LEU A 584 29.29 -9.81 -14.91
C LEU A 584 28.49 -10.97 -14.28
N VAL A 585 27.25 -10.69 -13.86
CA VAL A 585 26.30 -11.71 -13.39
C VAL A 585 25.20 -11.80 -14.44
N ASN A 586 25.05 -12.96 -15.10
CA ASN A 586 24.16 -13.14 -16.25
C ASN A 586 24.33 -12.04 -17.33
N GLU A 587 25.57 -11.77 -17.75
CA GLU A 587 25.96 -10.74 -18.72
C GLU A 587 25.69 -9.27 -18.31
N GLU A 588 25.20 -9.03 -17.09
CA GLU A 588 24.88 -7.69 -16.59
C GLU A 588 25.98 -7.17 -15.66
N THR A 589 26.41 -5.92 -15.86
CA THR A 589 27.36 -5.23 -14.97
C THR A 589 26.61 -4.31 -14.00
N PRO A 590 26.47 -4.68 -12.72
CA PRO A 590 25.97 -3.75 -11.70
C PRO A 590 27.03 -2.70 -11.35
N PHE A 591 26.58 -1.50 -11.03
CA PHE A 591 27.42 -0.41 -10.54
C PHE A 591 26.74 0.25 -9.33
N ALA A 592 27.53 0.74 -8.37
CA ALA A 592 27.06 1.42 -7.17
C ALA A 592 27.63 2.85 -7.08
N ASN A 593 26.73 3.84 -7.03
CA ASN A 593 27.06 5.23 -6.72
C ASN A 593 27.70 5.39 -5.33
N ASP A 594 28.43 6.48 -5.13
CA ASP A 594 28.98 6.86 -3.82
C ASP A 594 27.90 6.97 -2.74
N LEU A 595 28.22 6.45 -1.56
CA LEU A 595 27.27 6.34 -0.44
C LEU A 595 26.91 7.70 0.15
N THR A 596 27.87 8.62 0.24
CA THR A 596 27.66 9.96 0.83
C THR A 596 26.87 10.85 -0.11
N GLN A 597 27.21 10.86 -1.40
CA GLN A 597 26.47 11.57 -2.43
C GLN A 597 25.03 11.05 -2.52
N THR A 598 24.85 9.73 -2.63
CA THR A 598 23.52 9.12 -2.70
C THR A 598 22.67 9.48 -1.48
N ALA A 599 23.22 9.35 -0.27
CA ALA A 599 22.52 9.75 0.94
C ALA A 599 22.12 11.23 0.93
N SER A 600 23.01 12.13 0.48
CA SER A 600 22.69 13.57 0.38
C SER A 600 21.56 13.85 -0.61
N GLU A 601 21.52 13.14 -1.74
CA GLU A 601 20.47 13.30 -2.77
C GLU A 601 19.13 12.75 -2.27
N GLN A 602 19.11 11.56 -1.67
CA GLN A 602 17.87 10.95 -1.17
C GLN A 602 17.30 11.70 0.03
N VAL A 603 18.15 12.15 0.96
CA VAL A 603 17.71 12.98 2.09
C VAL A 603 17.09 14.29 1.61
N ALA A 604 17.70 14.97 0.63
CA ALA A 604 17.14 16.18 0.04
C ALA A 604 15.79 15.92 -0.66
N ALA A 605 15.66 14.81 -1.41
CA ALA A 605 14.41 14.42 -2.08
C ALA A 605 13.29 14.10 -1.08
N LEU A 606 13.60 13.40 0.02
CA LEU A 606 12.65 13.09 1.09
C LEU A 606 12.25 14.36 1.88
N GLN A 607 13.20 15.24 2.19
CA GLN A 607 12.91 16.54 2.82
C GLN A 607 12.02 17.42 1.93
N ALA A 608 12.22 17.42 0.61
CA ALA A 608 11.37 18.14 -0.35
C ALA A 608 9.93 17.58 -0.40
N GLN A 609 9.75 16.28 -0.14
CA GLN A 609 8.44 15.66 0.03
C GLN A 609 7.77 16.02 1.36
N GLY A 610 8.49 16.57 2.34
CA GLY A 610 7.94 16.98 3.65
C GLY A 610 7.74 15.81 4.61
N VAL A 611 8.74 14.94 4.74
CA VAL A 611 8.75 13.85 5.74
C VAL A 611 9.07 14.36 7.16
N ASP A 612 8.52 13.68 8.16
CA ASP A 612 8.73 13.94 9.58
C ASP A 612 9.95 13.19 10.16
N ALA A 613 10.35 12.08 9.52
CA ALA A 613 11.51 11.27 9.88
C ALA A 613 12.15 10.64 8.62
N ILE A 614 13.45 10.33 8.69
CA ILE A 614 14.20 9.67 7.62
C ILE A 614 14.98 8.49 8.17
N ILE A 615 14.82 7.31 7.57
CA ILE A 615 15.51 6.07 7.93
C ILE A 615 16.44 5.65 6.77
N CYS A 616 17.70 5.41 7.11
CA CYS A 616 18.67 4.83 6.18
C CYS A 616 18.73 3.32 6.42
N ILE A 617 18.51 2.52 5.38
CA ILE A 617 18.70 1.06 5.43
C ILE A 617 20.05 0.74 4.80
N ALA A 618 21.04 0.41 5.63
CA ALA A 618 22.34 -0.04 5.18
C ALA A 618 22.31 -1.56 5.03
N THR A 619 22.53 -2.07 3.82
CA THR A 619 22.51 -3.53 3.57
C THR A 619 23.79 -4.20 4.06
N PRO A 620 23.90 -5.55 4.02
CA PRO A 620 25.15 -6.23 4.32
C PRO A 620 26.35 -5.66 3.55
N GLY A 621 27.49 -5.55 4.24
CA GLY A 621 28.76 -5.02 3.75
C GLY A 621 29.00 -3.53 4.04
N VAL A 622 27.97 -2.74 4.31
CA VAL A 622 28.12 -1.27 4.50
C VAL A 622 28.72 -0.92 5.86
N ASP A 623 29.84 -0.17 5.86
CA ASP A 623 30.41 0.41 7.08
C ASP A 623 29.53 1.57 7.62
N THR A 624 28.52 1.20 8.42
CA THR A 624 27.64 2.19 9.07
C THR A 624 28.38 3.05 10.10
N ALA A 625 29.49 2.58 10.67
CA ALA A 625 30.26 3.32 11.66
C ALA A 625 30.96 4.53 11.03
N ALA A 626 31.50 4.37 9.81
CA ALA A 626 32.05 5.48 9.02
C ALA A 626 30.98 6.51 8.61
N LEU A 627 29.75 6.07 8.34
CA LEU A 627 28.68 6.92 7.80
C LEU A 627 27.86 7.71 8.85
N GLN A 628 27.85 7.31 10.14
CA GLN A 628 26.91 7.88 11.13
C GLN A 628 26.91 9.41 11.21
N THR A 629 28.09 10.04 11.18
CA THR A 629 28.21 11.51 11.27
C THR A 629 27.61 12.19 10.05
N THR A 630 27.96 11.71 8.85
CA THR A 630 27.42 12.21 7.57
C THR A 630 25.90 12.08 7.52
N LEU A 631 25.36 10.90 7.85
CA LEU A 631 23.93 10.64 7.82
C LEU A 631 23.18 11.54 8.83
N LYS A 632 23.72 11.72 10.03
CA LYS A 632 23.16 12.61 11.04
C LYS A 632 23.16 14.08 10.60
N ASP A 633 24.27 14.56 10.04
CA ASP A 633 24.40 15.97 9.61
C ASP A 633 23.50 16.30 8.42
N LEU A 634 23.17 15.30 7.58
CA LEU A 634 22.14 15.42 6.53
C LEU A 634 20.70 15.46 7.09
N GLY A 635 20.46 14.86 8.26
CA GLY A 635 19.15 14.81 8.92
C GLY A 635 18.50 13.42 8.98
N VAL A 636 19.26 12.34 8.76
CA VAL A 636 18.77 10.96 9.00
C VAL A 636 18.47 10.78 10.49
N THR A 637 17.33 10.15 10.78
CA THR A 637 16.78 9.91 12.12
C THR A 637 17.31 8.63 12.75
N ALA A 638 17.41 7.54 11.99
CA ALA A 638 17.97 6.25 12.43
C ALA A 638 18.57 5.45 11.26
N ILE A 639 19.39 4.45 11.60
CA ILE A 639 19.94 3.46 10.66
C ILE A 639 19.34 2.08 11.00
N VAL A 640 18.91 1.35 9.98
CA VAL A 640 18.75 -0.11 10.02
C VAL A 640 20.00 -0.70 9.38
N ASP A 641 20.72 -1.57 10.10
CA ASP A 641 22.03 -2.10 9.68
C ASP A 641 21.96 -3.63 9.46
N GLY A 642 21.93 -4.03 8.19
CA GLY A 642 22.00 -5.42 7.75
C GLY A 642 23.40 -6.05 7.80
N SER A 643 24.42 -5.35 8.31
CA SER A 643 25.77 -5.89 8.54
C SER A 643 26.03 -6.29 10.00
N SER A 644 25.12 -5.99 10.92
CA SER A 644 25.33 -6.25 12.36
C SER A 644 24.05 -6.69 13.06
N SER A 645 24.17 -7.61 14.03
CA SER A 645 23.11 -7.94 14.99
C SER A 645 23.09 -7.01 16.22
N ALA A 646 24.06 -6.09 16.34
CA ALA A 646 24.23 -5.25 17.52
C ALA A 646 23.61 -3.85 17.35
N SER A 647 22.43 -3.66 17.94
CA SER A 647 21.83 -2.34 18.11
C SER A 647 22.63 -1.45 19.07
N GLY A 648 22.65 -0.14 18.82
CA GLY A 648 23.38 0.82 19.65
C GLY A 648 23.15 2.28 19.27
N GLN A 649 23.59 3.19 20.13
CA GLN A 649 23.48 4.63 19.92
C GLN A 649 24.81 5.32 20.21
N ASP A 650 25.60 5.53 19.16
CA ASP A 650 26.87 6.27 19.24
C ASP A 650 26.62 7.74 18.82
N THR A 651 26.73 8.04 17.53
CA THR A 651 26.42 9.35 16.95
C THR A 651 24.97 9.41 16.48
N LEU A 652 24.50 8.35 15.84
CA LEU A 652 23.12 8.12 15.41
C LEU A 652 22.61 6.80 16.03
N TYR A 653 21.29 6.62 16.15
CA TYR A 653 20.75 5.32 16.56
C TYR A 653 20.85 4.32 15.40
N ARG A 654 21.34 3.12 15.69
CA ARG A 654 21.45 2.00 14.76
C ARG A 654 20.72 0.79 15.34
N ALA A 655 19.76 0.24 14.60
CA ALA A 655 19.20 -1.08 14.84
C ALA A 655 20.02 -2.12 14.08
N GLY A 656 20.55 -3.13 14.79
CA GLY A 656 21.27 -4.24 14.16
C GLY A 656 20.28 -5.30 13.67
N ALA A 657 20.12 -5.42 12.35
CA ALA A 657 19.12 -6.27 11.70
C ALA A 657 19.69 -7.60 11.14
N ALA A 658 21.02 -7.80 11.15
CA ALA A 658 21.67 -9.04 10.69
C ALA A 658 21.48 -10.20 11.70
N LEU A 659 20.23 -10.61 11.89
CA LEU A 659 19.77 -11.59 12.87
C LEU A 659 19.29 -12.89 12.23
N GLY A 660 19.13 -12.93 10.91
CA GLY A 660 18.44 -14.03 10.23
C GLY A 660 17.04 -14.20 10.83
N LEU A 661 16.69 -15.44 11.19
CA LEU A 661 15.45 -15.77 11.92
C LEU A 661 15.69 -16.06 13.42
N ASP A 662 16.82 -15.65 13.99
CA ASP A 662 17.07 -15.77 15.44
C ASP A 662 16.46 -14.59 16.25
N GLY A 663 16.00 -13.55 15.56
CA GLY A 663 15.21 -12.46 16.14
C GLY A 663 14.87 -11.37 15.13
N VAL A 664 14.02 -10.42 15.55
CA VAL A 664 13.62 -9.24 14.76
C VAL A 664 14.10 -7.99 15.48
N ALA A 665 14.89 -7.16 14.81
CA ALA A 665 15.38 -5.91 15.39
C ALA A 665 14.22 -4.94 15.61
N ARG A 666 14.27 -4.16 16.70
CA ARG A 666 13.22 -3.19 17.03
C ARG A 666 13.80 -1.84 17.45
N PHE A 667 13.13 -0.77 17.03
CA PHE A 667 13.21 0.54 17.68
C PHE A 667 11.90 1.30 17.48
N ASP A 668 11.63 2.27 18.34
CA ASP A 668 10.39 3.03 18.31
C ASP A 668 10.69 4.47 17.86
N LEU A 669 10.03 4.92 16.78
CA LEU A 669 9.98 6.35 16.42
C LEU A 669 8.90 7.02 17.25
N VAL A 670 9.28 7.99 18.08
CA VAL A 670 8.36 8.72 18.93
C VAL A 670 8.23 10.16 18.45
N PHE A 671 7.08 10.46 17.88
CA PHE A 671 6.69 11.81 17.47
C PHE A 671 6.17 12.55 18.70
N THR A 672 6.95 13.54 19.12
CA THR A 672 6.77 14.25 20.38
C THR A 672 5.84 15.45 20.25
N GLN A 673 5.21 15.85 21.35
CA GLN A 673 4.40 17.07 21.45
C GLN A 673 5.15 18.31 20.91
N GLY A 674 4.50 19.11 20.06
CA GLY A 674 5.17 20.16 19.29
C GLY A 674 5.92 19.68 18.03
N GLY A 675 5.87 18.38 17.75
CA GLY A 675 6.26 17.70 16.50
C GLY A 675 7.74 17.80 16.17
N GLY A 676 8.59 17.26 17.03
CA GLY A 676 9.87 16.68 16.62
C GLY A 676 9.83 15.16 16.79
N VAL A 677 10.72 14.43 16.14
CA VAL A 677 10.84 12.97 16.30
C VAL A 677 12.03 12.62 17.20
N ALA A 678 11.86 11.61 18.05
CA ALA A 678 12.91 11.01 18.86
C ALA A 678 12.95 9.49 18.63
N VAL A 679 14.15 8.91 18.57
CA VAL A 679 14.32 7.46 18.51
C VAL A 679 14.44 6.92 19.93
N ARG A 680 13.62 5.91 20.27
CA ARG A 680 13.78 5.11 21.49
C ARG A 680 14.23 3.70 21.08
N GLY A 681 15.42 3.31 21.52
CA GLY A 681 15.89 1.94 21.33
C GLY A 681 15.03 0.95 22.12
N ALA A 682 14.79 -0.22 21.53
CA ALA A 682 14.10 -1.34 22.15
C ALA A 682 14.97 -2.59 22.07
N ASP A 683 14.71 -3.57 22.93
CA ASP A 683 15.35 -4.87 22.83
C ASP A 683 14.87 -5.59 21.57
N THR A 684 15.77 -6.33 20.92
CA THR A 684 15.45 -7.24 19.82
C THR A 684 14.37 -8.24 20.25
N VAL A 685 13.35 -8.44 19.41
CA VAL A 685 12.33 -9.48 19.65
C VAL A 685 12.98 -10.83 19.34
N THR A 686 13.31 -11.59 20.38
CA THR A 686 14.06 -12.85 20.24
C THR A 686 13.20 -13.97 19.65
N ALA A 687 13.85 -14.99 19.07
CA ALA A 687 13.17 -16.23 18.65
C ALA A 687 12.31 -16.85 19.76
N ASP A 688 12.82 -16.93 21.00
CA ASP A 688 12.05 -17.39 22.17
C ASP A 688 10.77 -16.58 22.40
N THR A 689 10.81 -15.26 22.16
CA THR A 689 9.65 -14.37 22.34
C THR A 689 8.60 -14.61 21.25
N LEU A 690 9.04 -14.72 20.00
CA LEU A 690 8.18 -15.04 18.85
C LEU A 690 7.50 -16.42 19.04
N GLN A 691 8.27 -17.44 19.40
CA GLN A 691 7.76 -18.80 19.62
C GLN A 691 6.80 -18.86 20.82
N ALA A 692 7.03 -18.09 21.87
CA ALA A 692 6.09 -17.98 22.99
C ALA A 692 4.77 -17.32 22.56
N SER A 693 4.82 -16.27 21.75
CA SER A 693 3.64 -15.58 21.20
C SER A 693 2.83 -16.45 20.24
N ARG A 694 3.49 -17.30 19.43
CA ARG A 694 2.84 -18.28 18.54
C ARG A 694 1.79 -19.14 19.25
N SER A 695 2.11 -19.61 20.46
CA SER A 695 1.17 -20.43 21.25
C SER A 695 -0.12 -19.68 21.62
N THR A 696 -0.07 -18.35 21.74
CA THR A 696 -1.26 -17.50 21.94
C THR A 696 -2.03 -17.36 20.62
N TRP A 697 -1.35 -17.03 19.53
CA TRP A 697 -1.96 -16.88 18.19
C TRP A 697 -2.68 -18.15 17.73
N GLU A 698 -2.03 -19.30 17.76
CA GLU A 698 -2.63 -20.61 17.41
C GLU A 698 -3.88 -20.92 18.26
N SER A 699 -3.87 -20.54 19.55
CA SER A 699 -5.02 -20.76 20.43
C SER A 699 -6.23 -19.89 20.08
N LEU A 700 -6.01 -18.69 19.52
CA LEU A 700 -7.08 -17.79 19.08
C LEU A 700 -7.68 -18.29 17.75
N THR A 701 -6.85 -18.63 16.76
CA THR A 701 -7.30 -19.15 15.45
C THR A 701 -8.18 -20.39 15.57
N ILE A 702 -7.87 -21.32 16.50
CA ILE A 702 -8.67 -22.53 16.72
C ILE A 702 -10.09 -22.22 17.21
N THR A 703 -10.31 -21.07 17.88
CA THR A 703 -11.65 -20.71 18.38
C THR A 703 -12.59 -20.13 17.30
N THR A 704 -12.06 -19.73 16.14
CA THR A 704 -12.86 -19.20 15.02
C THR A 704 -13.37 -20.28 14.06
N ASP A 705 -12.64 -21.38 13.87
CA ASP A 705 -12.98 -22.42 12.87
C ASP A 705 -14.24 -23.24 13.18
N ASP A 706 -14.72 -23.24 14.43
CA ASP A 706 -15.89 -24.01 14.88
C ASP A 706 -17.25 -23.46 14.33
N THR A 707 -17.21 -22.56 13.33
CA THR A 707 -18.42 -21.91 12.76
C THR A 707 -18.58 -21.92 11.23
N GLN A 708 -17.57 -22.25 10.40
CA GLN A 708 -17.76 -22.32 8.93
C GLN A 708 -17.02 -23.50 8.26
N THR A 709 -17.71 -24.64 8.12
CA THR A 709 -17.29 -25.73 7.22
C THR A 709 -17.88 -25.55 5.82
N GLY A 710 -17.03 -25.37 4.82
CA GLY A 710 -17.44 -25.36 3.40
C GLY A 710 -16.25 -25.01 2.51
N GLY A 711 -15.44 -26.00 2.15
CA GLY A 711 -14.29 -25.79 1.26
C GLY A 711 -14.69 -25.79 -0.22
N ASP A 712 -13.91 -25.10 -1.04
CA ASP A 712 -13.93 -25.26 -2.48
C ASP A 712 -12.49 -25.40 -3.03
N ALA A 713 -12.36 -26.11 -4.15
CA ALA A 713 -11.06 -26.52 -4.70
C ALA A 713 -10.58 -25.57 -5.81
N ALA A 714 -9.25 -25.46 -5.98
CA ALA A 714 -8.63 -24.51 -6.90
C ALA A 714 -8.93 -24.76 -8.38
N ASP A 715 -9.16 -23.66 -9.11
CA ASP A 715 -9.19 -23.57 -10.58
C ASP A 715 -8.07 -22.59 -11.00
N PRO A 716 -7.08 -23.00 -11.83
CA PRO A 716 -5.87 -22.22 -12.06
C PRO A 716 -5.95 -21.13 -13.15
N ASP A 717 -7.07 -20.97 -13.87
CA ASP A 717 -7.18 -20.04 -15.02
C ASP A 717 -7.95 -18.72 -14.74
N LYS A 718 -8.07 -18.29 -13.46
CA LYS A 718 -8.61 -16.96 -13.09
C LYS A 718 -7.50 -15.97 -12.71
N ASP A 719 -7.13 -15.12 -13.66
CA ASP A 719 -6.44 -13.85 -13.35
C ASP A 719 -7.42 -12.90 -12.61
N THR A 720 -6.93 -12.15 -11.64
CA THR A 720 -7.64 -11.08 -10.89
C THR A 720 -8.90 -11.45 -10.08
N GLU A 721 -8.74 -12.12 -8.94
CA GLU A 721 -9.62 -11.88 -7.77
C GLU A 721 -8.80 -11.51 -6.53
N ALA A 722 -9.06 -10.30 -6.00
CA ALA A 722 -8.49 -9.85 -4.74
C ALA A 722 -9.21 -10.56 -3.59
N VAL A 723 -8.57 -11.58 -3.01
CA VAL A 723 -9.09 -12.34 -1.86
C VAL A 723 -9.54 -11.36 -0.76
N GLY A 724 -10.82 -11.40 -0.43
CA GLY A 724 -11.46 -10.44 0.47
C GLY A 724 -10.93 -10.53 1.90
N GLY A 725 -10.06 -9.60 2.29
CA GLY A 725 -9.83 -9.28 3.70
C GLY A 725 -11.08 -8.62 4.28
N LYS A 726 -11.61 -9.18 5.38
CA LYS A 726 -12.69 -8.55 6.17
C LYS A 726 -12.23 -7.20 6.69
N ASP A 727 -13.05 -6.16 6.54
CA ASP A 727 -12.73 -4.82 7.03
C ASP A 727 -13.08 -4.72 8.53
N THR A 728 -12.10 -4.58 9.40
CA THR A 728 -12.28 -4.44 10.85
C THR A 728 -12.57 -2.99 11.24
N SER A 729 -13.66 -2.43 10.70
CA SER A 729 -14.03 -1.02 10.90
C SER A 729 -14.62 -0.74 12.29
N THR A 730 -13.85 -0.91 13.36
CA THR A 730 -14.11 -0.35 14.70
C THR A 730 -12.79 -0.21 15.46
N PRO A 731 -12.21 1.01 15.58
CA PRO A 731 -11.04 1.23 16.40
C PRO A 731 -11.49 1.50 17.84
N ALA A 732 -11.28 0.51 18.70
CA ALA A 732 -11.12 0.72 20.13
C ALA A 732 -10.21 -0.39 20.67
N GLU A 733 -9.01 -0.50 20.10
CA GLU A 733 -8.09 -1.63 20.30
C GLU A 733 -7.97 -2.02 21.76
N THR A 734 -8.74 -3.05 22.12
CA THR A 734 -8.45 -3.82 23.32
C THR A 734 -7.25 -4.69 23.01
N VAL A 735 -6.47 -5.04 24.03
CA VAL A 735 -5.32 -5.95 23.88
C VAL A 735 -5.73 -7.26 23.19
N ASP A 736 -6.98 -7.68 23.35
CA ASP A 736 -7.56 -8.87 22.74
C ASP A 736 -7.73 -8.75 21.21
N GLU A 737 -8.03 -7.55 20.67
CA GLU A 737 -8.23 -7.32 19.22
C GLU A 737 -6.91 -7.33 18.45
N ALA A 738 -5.86 -6.68 18.96
CA ALA A 738 -4.54 -6.72 18.34
C ALA A 738 -3.95 -8.16 18.36
N GLN A 739 -4.20 -8.93 19.42
CA GLN A 739 -3.80 -10.34 19.46
C GLN A 739 -4.59 -11.20 18.46
N GLN A 740 -5.87 -10.90 18.21
CA GLN A 740 -6.66 -11.54 17.16
C GLN A 740 -6.13 -11.22 15.75
N GLN A 741 -5.78 -9.96 15.47
CA GLN A 741 -5.14 -9.58 14.19
C GLN A 741 -3.80 -10.31 13.99
N GLY A 742 -2.99 -10.43 15.04
CA GLY A 742 -1.78 -11.27 15.03
C GLY A 742 -2.05 -12.74 14.70
N ALA A 743 -3.12 -13.31 15.26
CA ALA A 743 -3.51 -14.70 15.01
C ALA A 743 -4.01 -14.94 13.58
N GLU A 744 -4.76 -14.00 13.01
CA GLU A 744 -5.23 -14.04 11.62
C GLU A 744 -4.07 -13.88 10.63
N ALA A 745 -3.14 -12.94 10.90
CA ALA A 745 -1.93 -12.76 10.10
C ALA A 745 -0.99 -13.97 10.17
N TYR A 746 -0.81 -14.58 11.36
CA TYR A 746 -0.07 -15.84 11.51
C TYR A 746 -0.65 -16.93 10.62
N ALA A 747 -1.96 -17.18 10.73
CA ALA A 747 -2.64 -18.25 10.01
C ALA A 747 -2.57 -18.04 8.48
N TYR A 748 -2.79 -16.80 8.02
CA TYR A 748 -2.66 -16.44 6.61
C TYR A 748 -1.23 -16.65 6.08
N ALA A 749 -0.24 -16.10 6.79
CA ALA A 749 1.16 -16.19 6.38
C ALA A 749 1.65 -17.65 6.39
N ALA A 750 1.33 -18.41 7.44
CA ALA A 750 1.68 -19.84 7.54
C ALA A 750 1.06 -20.66 6.40
N ALA A 751 -0.22 -20.43 6.07
CA ALA A 751 -0.87 -21.10 4.94
C ALA A 751 -0.24 -20.74 3.59
N LYS A 752 0.16 -19.48 3.40
CA LYS A 752 0.86 -19.01 2.18
C LYS A 752 2.28 -19.58 2.07
N LEU A 753 3.04 -19.60 3.15
CA LEU A 753 4.38 -20.20 3.20
C LEU A 753 4.31 -21.71 2.92
N ALA A 754 3.34 -22.43 3.48
CA ALA A 754 3.12 -23.85 3.19
C ALA A 754 2.65 -24.11 1.75
N GLY A 755 1.93 -23.15 1.14
CA GLY A 755 1.62 -23.17 -0.29
C GLY A 755 2.88 -23.06 -1.16
N LEU A 756 3.75 -22.09 -0.85
CA LEU A 756 5.04 -21.94 -1.52
C LEU A 756 5.92 -23.19 -1.35
N ASP A 757 5.94 -23.80 -0.15
CA ASP A 757 6.65 -25.07 0.08
C ASP A 757 6.13 -26.20 -0.82
N ALA A 758 4.82 -26.29 -1.03
CA ALA A 758 4.20 -27.29 -1.91
C ALA A 758 4.51 -27.03 -3.40
N ASP A 759 4.47 -25.76 -3.81
CA ASP A 759 4.84 -25.34 -5.16
C ASP A 759 6.33 -25.61 -5.44
N ASP A 760 7.22 -25.31 -4.48
CA ASP A 760 8.65 -25.61 -4.56
C ASP A 760 8.91 -27.11 -4.71
N GLN A 761 8.19 -27.97 -3.97
CA GLN A 761 8.27 -29.42 -4.17
C GLN A 761 7.81 -29.83 -5.58
N SER A 762 6.73 -29.22 -6.10
CA SER A 762 6.26 -29.48 -7.48
C SER A 762 7.31 -29.07 -8.53
N ILE A 763 7.91 -27.89 -8.36
CA ILE A 763 8.97 -27.32 -9.20
C ILE A 763 10.24 -28.19 -9.16
N TYR A 764 10.59 -28.74 -8.00
CA TYR A 764 11.75 -29.63 -7.78
C TYR A 764 11.68 -30.90 -8.64
N TYR A 765 10.52 -31.58 -8.67
CA TYR A 765 10.35 -32.84 -9.42
C TYR A 765 10.01 -32.65 -10.90
N THR A 766 9.66 -31.43 -11.32
CA THR A 766 9.32 -31.14 -12.72
C THR A 766 10.56 -31.27 -13.63
N PRO A 767 10.50 -32.08 -14.72
CA PRO A 767 11.55 -32.12 -15.75
C PRO A 767 11.89 -30.73 -16.28
N LEU A 768 13.18 -30.45 -16.41
CA LEU A 768 13.70 -29.20 -16.94
C LEU A 768 14.16 -29.37 -18.39
N PHE A 769 14.94 -30.42 -18.68
CA PHE A 769 15.42 -30.78 -20.02
C PHE A 769 15.73 -32.28 -20.09
N THR A 770 15.93 -32.82 -21.30
CA THR A 770 16.39 -34.20 -21.51
C THR A 770 17.90 -34.22 -21.74
N TYR A 771 18.65 -34.99 -20.94
CA TYR A 771 20.08 -35.25 -21.16
C TYR A 771 20.28 -36.48 -22.04
N ALA A 772 20.90 -36.31 -23.20
CA ALA A 772 21.09 -37.37 -24.19
C ALA A 772 22.57 -37.72 -24.41
N ALA A 773 22.79 -38.98 -24.81
CA ALA A 773 24.11 -39.45 -25.22
C ALA A 773 24.51 -38.82 -26.56
N ASN A 774 25.74 -38.33 -26.65
CA ASN A 774 26.29 -37.82 -27.91
C ASN A 774 26.42 -38.97 -28.93
N PRO A 775 25.65 -39.00 -30.02
CA PRO A 775 25.58 -40.15 -30.92
C PRO A 775 26.82 -40.29 -31.81
N ASP A 776 27.59 -39.22 -31.97
CA ASP A 776 28.75 -39.13 -32.87
C ASP A 776 30.10 -39.25 -32.12
N ALA A 777 30.08 -39.26 -30.78
CA ALA A 777 31.28 -39.29 -29.94
C ALA A 777 31.80 -40.71 -29.68
N GLU A 778 33.11 -40.94 -29.80
CA GLU A 778 33.73 -42.17 -29.28
C GLU A 778 33.88 -42.15 -27.74
N LYS A 779 33.92 -40.95 -27.15
CA LYS A 779 33.96 -40.67 -25.70
C LYS A 779 33.43 -39.25 -25.44
N THR A 780 32.70 -39.04 -24.36
CA THR A 780 32.34 -37.69 -23.88
C THR A 780 33.26 -37.24 -22.75
N ILE A 781 33.28 -35.93 -22.47
CA ILE A 781 33.83 -35.41 -21.21
C ILE A 781 32.87 -35.73 -20.04
N SER A 782 33.34 -35.57 -18.80
CA SER A 782 32.51 -35.67 -17.60
C SER A 782 31.72 -34.37 -17.38
N PHE A 783 30.59 -34.42 -16.66
CA PHE A 783 29.82 -33.22 -16.31
C PHE A 783 30.63 -32.25 -15.43
N ALA A 784 31.47 -32.78 -14.53
CA ALA A 784 32.42 -31.99 -13.77
C ALA A 784 33.49 -31.29 -14.65
N ASN A 785 33.96 -31.93 -15.74
CA ASN A 785 34.85 -31.26 -16.70
C ASN A 785 34.13 -30.15 -17.49
N TYR A 786 32.85 -30.33 -17.80
CA TYR A 786 32.00 -29.33 -18.45
C TYR A 786 31.78 -28.12 -17.53
N LEU A 787 31.46 -28.33 -16.26
CA LEU A 787 31.34 -27.24 -15.28
C LEU A 787 32.64 -26.47 -15.09
N ALA A 788 33.79 -27.15 -15.05
CA ALA A 788 35.09 -26.47 -15.00
C ALA A 788 35.33 -25.64 -16.28
N ALA A 789 34.86 -26.07 -17.45
CA ALA A 789 34.91 -25.27 -18.67
C ALA A 789 33.95 -24.07 -18.62
N LEU A 790 32.74 -24.23 -18.08
CA LEU A 790 31.79 -23.13 -17.88
C LEU A 790 32.35 -22.07 -16.91
N TYR A 791 32.93 -22.48 -15.78
CA TYR A 791 33.59 -21.54 -14.85
C TYR A 791 34.76 -20.83 -15.52
N GLN A 792 35.52 -21.52 -16.38
CA GLN A 792 36.58 -20.91 -17.16
C GLN A 792 36.03 -19.86 -18.14
N GLU A 793 34.96 -20.17 -18.85
CA GLU A 793 34.29 -19.28 -19.80
C GLU A 793 33.72 -18.03 -19.12
N ILE A 794 32.99 -18.20 -18.00
CA ILE A 794 32.46 -17.11 -17.17
C ILE A 794 33.59 -16.15 -16.76
N ALA A 795 34.71 -16.68 -16.28
CA ALA A 795 35.84 -15.84 -15.86
C ALA A 795 36.60 -15.19 -17.02
N GLU A 796 36.77 -15.91 -18.14
CA GLU A 796 37.42 -15.39 -19.35
C GLU A 796 36.59 -14.25 -19.99
N ASN A 797 35.26 -14.36 -19.99
CA ASN A 797 34.35 -13.34 -20.52
C ASN A 797 34.36 -12.04 -19.69
N ASP A 798 34.71 -12.09 -18.40
CA ASP A 798 34.86 -10.92 -17.53
C ASP A 798 36.30 -10.38 -17.46
N ARG A 799 37.27 -10.96 -18.19
CA ARG A 799 38.71 -10.63 -18.06
C ARG A 799 39.04 -9.14 -18.16
N ASP A 800 38.28 -8.37 -18.94
CA ASP A 800 38.46 -6.92 -19.10
C ASP A 800 38.02 -6.09 -17.86
N HIS A 801 37.23 -6.66 -16.94
CA HIS A 801 36.81 -6.04 -15.69
C HIS A 801 37.59 -6.52 -14.46
N TRP A 802 38.55 -7.44 -14.62
CA TRP A 802 39.39 -7.89 -13.51
C TRP A 802 40.25 -6.74 -12.96
N PRO A 803 40.62 -6.77 -11.65
CA PRO A 803 41.41 -5.69 -11.06
C PRO A 803 42.76 -5.46 -11.76
N GLU A 804 43.23 -4.20 -11.79
CA GLU A 804 44.45 -3.80 -12.48
C GLU A 804 45.65 -4.67 -12.07
N GLY A 805 46.35 -5.23 -13.07
CA GLY A 805 47.48 -6.13 -12.88
C GLY A 805 47.14 -7.62 -12.97
N TRP A 806 45.86 -8.01 -12.94
CA TRP A 806 45.44 -9.41 -13.08
C TRP A 806 44.89 -9.79 -14.46
N THR A 807 44.44 -8.83 -15.27
CA THR A 807 43.82 -9.06 -16.59
C THR A 807 44.66 -9.94 -17.53
N GLY A 808 45.99 -9.82 -17.47
CA GLY A 808 46.94 -10.63 -18.26
C GLY A 808 47.43 -11.91 -17.59
N SER A 809 46.86 -12.31 -16.45
CA SER A 809 47.28 -13.50 -15.69
C SER A 809 46.62 -14.79 -16.21
N GLU A 810 47.38 -15.88 -16.13
CA GLU A 810 46.86 -17.24 -16.25
C GLU A 810 46.05 -17.59 -14.99
N PHE A 811 45.03 -18.42 -15.15
CA PHE A 811 44.16 -18.91 -14.07
C PHE A 811 43.74 -20.35 -14.37
N THR A 812 43.20 -21.04 -13.37
CA THR A 812 42.71 -22.43 -13.51
C THR A 812 41.29 -22.54 -12.97
N ALA A 813 40.42 -23.23 -13.71
CA ALA A 813 39.05 -23.48 -13.27
C ALA A 813 38.95 -24.81 -12.52
N LEU A 814 38.33 -24.79 -11.34
CA LEU A 814 38.05 -25.96 -10.51
C LEU A 814 36.54 -26.08 -10.24
N ALA A 815 35.96 -27.22 -10.61
CA ALA A 815 34.59 -27.59 -10.23
C ALA A 815 34.65 -28.72 -9.20
N GLY A 816 34.24 -28.45 -7.96
CA GLY A 816 34.26 -29.42 -6.87
C GLY A 816 32.91 -30.06 -6.59
N ASN A 817 32.92 -31.30 -6.12
CA ASN A 817 31.74 -32.06 -5.66
C ASN A 817 30.61 -32.19 -6.69
N VAL A 818 30.92 -32.09 -7.97
CA VAL A 818 29.95 -32.24 -9.07
C VAL A 818 29.63 -33.71 -9.32
N GLY A 819 28.34 -34.05 -9.36
CA GLY A 819 27.86 -35.39 -9.72
C GLY A 819 27.76 -35.60 -11.24
N GLU A 820 27.56 -36.85 -11.67
CA GLU A 820 27.35 -37.18 -13.09
C GLU A 820 25.86 -37.49 -13.36
N PRO A 821 25.18 -36.81 -14.32
CA PRO A 821 23.79 -37.06 -14.65
C PRO A 821 23.56 -38.39 -15.37
N GLU A 822 22.42 -39.04 -15.12
CA GLU A 822 21.94 -40.19 -15.90
C GLU A 822 21.21 -39.72 -17.17
N TYR A 823 21.31 -40.47 -18.27
CA TYR A 823 20.60 -40.14 -19.51
C TYR A 823 19.08 -40.26 -19.36
N GLY A 824 18.35 -39.27 -19.85
CA GLY A 824 16.90 -39.13 -19.69
C GLY A 824 16.53 -37.74 -19.18
N ASP A 825 15.31 -37.61 -18.66
CA ASP A 825 14.79 -36.33 -18.20
C ASP A 825 15.45 -35.90 -16.87
N ILE A 826 16.07 -34.72 -16.87
CA ILE A 826 16.70 -34.09 -15.71
C ILE A 826 15.70 -33.10 -15.11
N SER A 827 15.25 -33.35 -13.88
CA SER A 827 14.44 -32.38 -13.14
C SER A 827 15.30 -31.28 -12.51
N ARG A 828 14.67 -30.20 -12.06
CA ARG A 828 15.37 -29.13 -11.32
C ARG A 828 16.08 -29.69 -10.09
N GLY A 829 15.43 -30.59 -9.36
CA GLY A 829 15.98 -31.26 -8.19
C GLY A 829 17.14 -32.19 -8.53
N THR A 830 17.04 -32.96 -9.63
CA THR A 830 18.15 -33.77 -10.13
C THR A 830 19.36 -32.90 -10.45
N LEU A 831 19.19 -31.79 -11.15
CA LEU A 831 20.29 -30.85 -11.40
C LEU A 831 20.87 -30.30 -10.09
N LEU A 832 20.02 -29.93 -9.13
CA LEU A 832 20.45 -29.34 -7.85
C LEU A 832 21.22 -30.34 -6.96
N ASP A 833 20.87 -31.63 -7.00
CA ASP A 833 21.61 -32.69 -6.29
C ASP A 833 22.96 -33.05 -6.94
N LEU A 834 23.19 -32.64 -8.19
CA LEU A 834 24.48 -32.81 -8.90
C LEU A 834 25.46 -31.64 -8.66
N LEU A 835 25.02 -30.55 -8.05
CA LEU A 835 25.76 -29.29 -7.95
C LEU A 835 26.09 -28.88 -6.51
N PRO A 836 27.18 -28.10 -6.30
CA PRO A 836 27.43 -27.38 -5.06
C PRO A 836 26.21 -26.56 -4.60
N LYS A 837 25.70 -26.86 -3.40
CA LYS A 837 24.38 -26.38 -2.96
C LYS A 837 24.45 -24.96 -2.39
N ALA A 838 23.66 -24.05 -2.98
CA ALA A 838 23.66 -22.61 -2.67
C ALA A 838 25.07 -21.99 -2.73
N ALA A 839 25.92 -22.49 -3.64
CA ALA A 839 27.27 -22.01 -3.83
C ALA A 839 27.31 -20.91 -4.90
N ARG A 840 28.34 -20.06 -4.83
CA ARG A 840 28.58 -18.99 -5.80
C ARG A 840 29.87 -19.24 -6.57
N VAL A 841 29.94 -18.86 -7.84
CA VAL A 841 31.19 -18.94 -8.63
C VAL A 841 32.04 -17.71 -8.30
N GLN A 842 33.31 -17.91 -7.94
CA GLN A 842 34.23 -16.84 -7.57
C GLN A 842 35.62 -17.01 -8.19
N LEU A 843 36.19 -15.92 -8.69
CA LEU A 843 37.61 -15.80 -9.01
C LEU A 843 38.36 -15.36 -7.75
N VAL A 844 39.35 -16.13 -7.34
CA VAL A 844 40.16 -15.87 -6.15
C VAL A 844 41.64 -15.87 -6.47
N SER A 845 42.42 -15.08 -5.72
CA SER A 845 43.87 -15.26 -5.62
C SER A 845 44.21 -16.12 -4.41
N VAL A 846 45.07 -17.14 -4.60
CA VAL A 846 45.52 -18.09 -3.58
C VAL A 846 47.03 -18.33 -3.66
N SER A 847 47.62 -18.92 -2.61
CA SER A 847 49.01 -19.43 -2.71
C SER A 847 49.10 -20.64 -3.64
N ALA A 848 50.26 -20.86 -4.27
CA ALA A 848 50.48 -22.03 -5.13
C ALA A 848 50.45 -23.38 -4.39
N ASP A 849 50.69 -23.41 -3.08
CA ASP A 849 50.48 -24.62 -2.24
C ASP A 849 48.97 -24.86 -2.01
N THR A 850 48.21 -23.79 -1.70
CA THR A 850 46.75 -23.85 -1.54
C THR A 850 46.07 -24.30 -2.84
N ALA A 851 46.53 -23.77 -3.97
CA ALA A 851 46.03 -24.09 -5.31
C ALA A 851 46.23 -25.57 -5.68
N ARG A 852 47.42 -26.13 -5.40
CA ARG A 852 47.69 -27.56 -5.54
C ARG A 852 46.86 -28.42 -4.58
N THR A 853 46.65 -27.93 -3.36
CA THR A 853 45.80 -28.63 -2.39
C THR A 853 44.37 -28.75 -2.92
N LEU A 854 43.75 -27.65 -3.36
CA LEU A 854 42.39 -27.65 -3.94
C LEU A 854 42.27 -28.56 -5.17
N ALA A 855 43.17 -28.42 -6.14
CA ALA A 855 43.15 -29.21 -7.38
C ALA A 855 43.46 -30.71 -7.18
N GLY A 856 43.93 -31.10 -5.99
CA GLY A 856 44.20 -32.48 -5.59
C GLY A 856 43.17 -33.09 -4.64
N LEU A 857 42.08 -32.39 -4.32
CA LEU A 857 40.99 -32.94 -3.51
C LEU A 857 40.18 -33.99 -4.30
N ASP A 858 39.79 -35.06 -3.62
CA ASP A 858 38.83 -36.04 -4.17
C ASP A 858 37.52 -35.32 -4.53
N GLY A 859 37.05 -35.51 -5.77
CA GLY A 859 35.82 -34.87 -6.26
C GLY A 859 36.01 -33.48 -6.87
N VAL A 860 37.23 -32.95 -6.96
CA VAL A 860 37.53 -31.72 -7.71
C VAL A 860 38.03 -32.03 -9.13
N SER A 861 37.41 -31.42 -10.13
CA SER A 861 37.79 -31.53 -11.54
C SER A 861 38.28 -30.20 -12.11
N ARG A 862 39.30 -30.29 -12.97
CA ARG A 862 39.70 -29.21 -13.89
C ARG A 862 39.01 -29.39 -15.24
N THR A 863 39.23 -28.45 -16.15
CA THR A 863 38.87 -28.63 -17.57
C THR A 863 39.46 -29.93 -18.12
N TYR A 864 38.84 -30.52 -19.15
CA TYR A 864 39.24 -31.83 -19.65
C TYR A 864 40.75 -31.92 -19.96
N GLN A 865 41.31 -30.94 -20.68
CA GLN A 865 42.72 -30.95 -21.06
C GLN A 865 43.67 -30.85 -19.86
N GLU A 866 43.37 -29.98 -18.90
CA GLU A 866 44.21 -29.76 -17.72
C GLU A 866 44.19 -30.97 -16.77
N SER A 867 43.04 -31.65 -16.65
CA SER A 867 42.87 -32.84 -15.79
C SER A 867 43.76 -34.03 -16.18
N LEU A 868 44.35 -34.03 -17.38
CA LEU A 868 45.22 -35.11 -17.88
C LEU A 868 46.64 -35.08 -17.30
N SER A 869 47.03 -34.01 -16.62
CA SER A 869 48.36 -33.80 -16.03
C SER A 869 48.27 -33.27 -14.61
N GLU A 870 49.27 -33.56 -13.78
CA GLU A 870 49.43 -32.98 -12.44
C GLU A 870 49.44 -31.44 -12.50
N TYR A 871 48.85 -30.79 -11.49
CA TYR A 871 48.77 -29.33 -11.45
C TYR A 871 50.02 -28.76 -10.78
N GLU A 872 50.86 -28.06 -11.55
CA GLU A 872 52.08 -27.42 -11.06
C GLU A 872 52.03 -25.91 -11.36
N PRO A 873 51.27 -25.11 -10.57
CA PRO A 873 51.17 -23.67 -10.70
C PRO A 873 52.52 -22.97 -10.56
N ALA A 874 52.77 -21.97 -11.40
CA ALA A 874 54.00 -21.19 -11.40
C ALA A 874 53.83 -19.86 -10.65
N GLY A 875 54.76 -19.55 -9.74
CA GLY A 875 54.75 -18.34 -8.91
C GLY A 875 54.25 -18.58 -7.49
N ASP A 876 54.30 -17.55 -6.65
CA ASP A 876 53.91 -17.64 -5.23
C ASP A 876 52.39 -17.47 -5.03
N THR A 877 51.73 -16.75 -5.95
CA THR A 877 50.29 -16.47 -5.96
C THR A 877 49.72 -16.80 -7.33
N VAL A 878 48.58 -17.49 -7.37
CA VAL A 878 47.89 -17.88 -8.60
C VAL A 878 46.39 -17.62 -8.50
N LEU A 879 45.74 -17.56 -9.67
CA LEU A 879 44.31 -17.36 -9.79
C LEU A 879 43.55 -18.68 -9.99
N ILE A 880 42.43 -18.82 -9.29
CA ILE A 880 41.49 -19.92 -9.45
C ILE A 880 40.09 -19.36 -9.62
N VAL A 881 39.32 -19.88 -10.57
CA VAL A 881 37.85 -19.74 -10.56
C VAL A 881 37.23 -21.04 -10.06
N THR A 882 36.37 -20.97 -9.06
CA THR A 882 35.75 -22.14 -8.42
C THR A 882 34.53 -21.74 -7.59
N ASP A 883 33.79 -22.72 -7.09
CA ASP A 883 32.61 -22.49 -6.26
C ASP A 883 32.97 -22.22 -4.78
N THR A 884 32.11 -21.49 -4.07
CA THR A 884 32.31 -21.17 -2.64
C THR A 884 32.33 -22.38 -1.70
N GLN A 885 31.70 -23.51 -2.07
CA GLN A 885 31.73 -24.72 -1.25
C GLN A 885 33.11 -25.40 -1.31
N THR A 886 33.75 -25.38 -2.48
CA THR A 886 35.15 -25.79 -2.68
C THR A 886 36.11 -24.85 -1.94
N LEU A 887 35.89 -23.53 -2.01
CA LEU A 887 36.68 -22.55 -1.24
C LEU A 887 36.54 -22.71 0.28
N ALA A 888 35.38 -23.12 0.78
CA ALA A 888 35.17 -23.34 2.21
C ALA A 888 36.11 -24.42 2.81
N THR A 889 36.63 -25.35 2.00
CA THR A 889 37.56 -26.39 2.46
C THR A 889 38.94 -25.86 2.89
N ILE A 890 39.33 -24.67 2.42
CA ILE A 890 40.63 -24.04 2.72
C ILE A 890 40.55 -22.89 3.74
N GLY A 891 39.35 -22.46 4.14
CA GLY A 891 39.18 -21.30 5.04
C GLY A 891 39.31 -19.95 4.34
N THR A 892 38.53 -18.97 4.79
CA THR A 892 38.42 -17.63 4.17
C THR A 892 39.68 -16.78 4.32
N GLU A 893 40.58 -17.14 5.23
CA GLU A 893 41.86 -16.47 5.43
C GLU A 893 42.95 -16.87 4.42
N ASN A 894 42.73 -17.93 3.63
CA ASN A 894 43.72 -18.50 2.71
C ASN A 894 43.49 -18.15 1.24
N TYR A 895 42.51 -17.28 0.95
CA TYR A 895 42.23 -16.73 -0.38
C TYR A 895 41.80 -15.27 -0.31
N THR A 896 41.71 -14.61 -1.46
CA THR A 896 41.08 -13.28 -1.59
C THR A 896 40.19 -13.29 -2.82
N VAL A 897 38.91 -12.95 -2.63
CA VAL A 897 37.95 -12.82 -3.74
C VAL A 897 38.32 -11.61 -4.58
N LEU A 898 38.48 -11.84 -5.87
CA LEU A 898 38.70 -10.81 -6.89
C LEU A 898 37.41 -10.51 -7.65
N ARG A 899 36.65 -11.55 -8.01
CA ARG A 899 35.35 -11.44 -8.70
C ARG A 899 34.37 -12.50 -8.17
N ASP A 900 33.09 -12.16 -8.08
CA ASP A 900 31.96 -13.02 -7.74
C ASP A 900 30.92 -12.95 -8.86
N TYR A 901 30.63 -14.10 -9.47
CA TYR A 901 29.87 -14.20 -10.73
C TYR A 901 28.39 -14.55 -10.54
N GLY A 902 27.95 -14.83 -9.31
CA GLY A 902 26.57 -15.26 -9.05
C GLY A 902 26.46 -16.73 -8.62
N ASP A 903 25.24 -17.26 -8.69
CA ASP A 903 24.87 -18.58 -8.17
C ASP A 903 25.18 -19.75 -9.14
N VAL A 904 25.86 -20.77 -8.63
CA VAL A 904 26.28 -21.96 -9.41
C VAL A 904 25.11 -22.68 -10.07
N TYR A 905 23.99 -22.86 -9.36
CA TYR A 905 22.84 -23.58 -9.91
C TYR A 905 22.18 -22.76 -11.02
N TRP A 906 22.04 -21.45 -10.81
CA TRP A 906 21.48 -20.52 -11.77
C TRP A 906 22.32 -20.42 -13.04
N ASP A 907 23.63 -20.21 -12.93
CA ASP A 907 24.55 -20.08 -14.06
C ASP A 907 24.56 -21.34 -14.93
N VAL A 908 24.67 -22.53 -14.30
CA VAL A 908 24.61 -23.83 -15.00
C VAL A 908 23.25 -24.00 -15.69
N ARG A 909 22.16 -23.63 -15.01
CA ARG A 909 20.80 -23.74 -15.57
C ARG A 909 20.58 -22.80 -16.76
N MET A 910 21.09 -21.57 -16.72
CA MET A 910 20.99 -20.61 -17.83
C MET A 910 21.87 -21.05 -19.01
N ASN A 911 23.11 -21.48 -18.77
CA ASN A 911 23.95 -21.97 -19.87
C ASN A 911 23.34 -23.19 -20.58
N ILE A 912 22.73 -24.12 -19.84
CA ILE A 912 21.98 -25.24 -20.45
C ILE A 912 20.74 -24.74 -21.19
N ASN A 913 19.99 -23.76 -20.67
CA ASN A 913 18.84 -23.15 -21.37
C ASN A 913 19.23 -22.68 -22.78
N ASP A 914 20.37 -21.99 -22.88
CA ASP A 914 20.81 -21.35 -24.11
C ASP A 914 21.39 -22.37 -25.10
N LEU A 915 22.13 -23.37 -24.60
CA LEU A 915 22.60 -24.52 -25.38
C LEU A 915 21.47 -25.45 -25.87
N THR A 916 20.24 -25.29 -25.36
CA THR A 916 19.08 -26.15 -25.68
C THR A 916 17.89 -25.40 -26.30
N GLU A 917 18.11 -24.19 -26.82
CA GLU A 917 17.08 -23.33 -27.40
C GLU A 917 15.85 -23.18 -26.47
N ASN A 918 16.09 -22.79 -25.21
CA ASN A 918 15.11 -22.73 -24.11
C ASN A 918 14.55 -24.10 -23.70
N PHE A 919 15.42 -25.08 -23.49
CA PHE A 919 15.09 -26.46 -23.13
C PHE A 919 14.18 -27.19 -24.15
N THR A 920 14.17 -26.76 -25.41
CA THR A 920 13.38 -27.37 -26.48
C THR A 920 14.12 -28.50 -27.21
N THR A 921 15.45 -28.59 -27.05
CA THR A 921 16.28 -29.67 -27.59
C THR A 921 17.04 -30.42 -26.49
N ASP A 922 17.46 -31.66 -26.77
CA ASP A 922 18.27 -32.45 -25.85
C ASP A 922 19.59 -31.75 -25.50
N PHE A 923 19.98 -31.76 -24.22
CA PHE A 923 21.31 -31.38 -23.77
C PHE A 923 22.30 -32.53 -23.99
N ILE A 924 23.46 -32.26 -24.59
CA ILE A 924 24.46 -33.27 -24.96
C ILE A 924 25.86 -32.76 -24.61
N LEU A 925 26.64 -33.56 -23.88
CA LEU A 925 28.05 -33.23 -23.59
C LEU A 925 28.96 -33.39 -24.83
N PRO A 926 29.98 -32.53 -25.00
CA PRO A 926 30.88 -32.58 -26.15
C PRO A 926 31.81 -33.81 -26.16
N GLU A 927 32.31 -34.20 -27.35
CA GLU A 927 33.27 -35.30 -27.50
C GLU A 927 34.59 -34.96 -26.80
N ALA A 928 35.11 -35.89 -26.00
CA ALA A 928 36.43 -35.78 -25.40
C ALA A 928 37.54 -35.91 -26.48
N PRO A 929 38.47 -34.95 -26.58
CA PRO A 929 39.57 -34.98 -27.55
C PRO A 929 40.32 -36.33 -27.61
N ARG A 930 40.40 -36.89 -28.82
CA ARG A 930 40.93 -38.26 -29.09
C ARG A 930 42.39 -38.50 -28.65
N TYR A 931 43.13 -37.45 -28.33
CA TYR A 931 44.51 -37.53 -27.86
C TYR A 931 44.70 -36.71 -26.59
N GLY A 932 44.83 -37.41 -25.46
CA GLY A 932 45.34 -36.80 -24.24
C GLY A 932 46.85 -36.56 -24.32
N VAL A 933 47.30 -35.39 -23.84
CA VAL A 933 48.72 -35.06 -23.74
C VAL A 933 49.34 -35.93 -22.64
N GLY A 934 50.36 -36.74 -22.96
CA GLY A 934 51.15 -37.43 -21.93
C GLY A 934 50.81 -38.91 -21.65
N ARG A 935 50.82 -39.78 -22.66
CA ARG A 935 51.09 -41.23 -22.42
C ARG A 935 52.52 -41.44 -21.93
N ASN A 936 52.74 -41.30 -20.62
CA ASN A 936 53.93 -41.87 -19.98
C ASN A 936 53.69 -43.36 -19.70
N ASN A 937 54.04 -44.21 -20.68
CA ASN A 937 54.32 -45.61 -20.41
C ASN A 937 55.59 -45.72 -19.55
N LYS A 938 55.45 -45.92 -18.24
CA LYS A 938 56.45 -46.62 -17.42
C LYS A 938 55.89 -47.11 -16.09
#